data_AF-A0A2E6D4F2-F1
#
_entry.id   AF-A0A2E6D4F2-F1
#
_cell.length_a   1.000
_cell.length_b   1.000
_cell.length_c   1.000
_cell.angle_alpha   90.00
_cell.angle_beta   90.00
_cell.angle_gamma   90.00
#
_symmetry.space_group_name_H-M   'P 1'
#
loop_
_entity.id
_entity.type
_entity.pdbx_description
1 polymer ?
#
loop_
_entity_poly.entity_id
_entity_poly.type
_entity_poly.pdbx_seq_one_letter_code
_entity_poly.pdbx_strand_id
1 'polypeptide(L)'
;MLSAPTHARMRVHLASLLLLGACATPVWNVELDEEYQGVVSELVAAVKQEMGTKEIPALSIALVDGERVVWAQGFGLADAEEDRAATADTAYRVGSVSKLFTDIALMRCVENGSIDLDAPVSTYLPSFQPVSDFETLITLRQLTNHTSGLLREPPVGNYFETGAPSLEDTVLSLNSTRLIFEPGSRTKYSNAGLAVVGRVLEVLHDRPYPEVMTDLVLRPMGMAESAALERNATVIPRLAKGRMWTYDGRSFDAPTFELGMSPAGSLYASVLDLARFMRGLFGHLPGHQAEVLQPSSLETMLTPVQASDGSQLPFGIGFHVGELDGHRRCGHNGALYGFSTELAYLPEEGLGVVVAASLDGCNTVTRRLADHALRLMLATLADRPLPRLATSRGINPARGKRLAGLYERDGNLARLTWDDDRLLLEMRGKICEVRNVGGRFTVDDRHSFGTQIERLDSESIAIGGTPYTRVDLTMPPPPCPPELVEYVGEYGWDHNVLYIRERAGRLEALIEWFWMEPLTAAGPDRFELPPRSGLYASEEIRFRRDPQGAISAAVLGEVPFERRAVGTMEGETFKIAPLHDQAQLRLMASTAMPPIETGKLAPDLVDITTVIPSTRLDLRYATSNNFMSTVFYREARALLQRPAAEALGRAAKNFAALGYGILIHDAYRPWRVTKMFWDATPLEHKQYVADPSKGSRHNRGCAVDLTLYDLETGRPIRTTSGYDEFSPRAHPLYPGGTGLERWYRDTIRTVMERAGFRTYVWEWWHFDYDGWREYPILNVPLEEVGRGD
;
A
#
# COMPACT_ATOMS: atom_id res chain seq x y z
N MET A 1 23.08 10.01 -73.08
CA MET A 1 24.48 10.46 -72.92
C MET A 1 24.46 11.98 -72.85
N LEU A 2 25.12 12.69 -71.96
CA LEU A 2 25.93 12.37 -70.79
C LEU A 2 26.05 13.70 -69.99
N SER A 3 26.00 13.61 -68.67
CA SER A 3 26.63 14.45 -67.64
C SER A 3 26.72 15.99 -67.76
N ALA A 4 26.10 16.63 -66.75
CA ALA A 4 26.50 17.81 -65.95
C ALA A 4 26.72 19.18 -66.62
N PRO A 5 26.30 20.28 -65.93
CA PRO A 5 27.32 21.06 -65.20
C PRO A 5 26.85 21.72 -63.88
N THR A 6 27.83 22.39 -63.28
CA THR A 6 28.02 22.96 -61.96
C THR A 6 27.57 24.43 -61.77
N HIS A 7 27.26 24.76 -60.51
CA HIS A 7 27.40 26.03 -59.75
C HIS A 7 26.86 27.37 -60.29
N ALA A 8 26.01 28.06 -59.52
CA ALA A 8 26.42 29.13 -58.58
C ALA A 8 25.24 29.93 -57.95
N ARG A 9 25.37 30.17 -56.64
CA ARG A 9 24.95 31.33 -55.80
C ARG A 9 23.55 31.96 -55.95
N MET A 10 22.81 32.01 -54.84
CA MET A 10 22.13 33.25 -54.42
C MET A 10 21.85 33.27 -52.90
N ARG A 11 22.08 34.42 -52.25
CA ARG A 11 21.70 34.71 -50.86
C ARG A 11 20.40 35.52 -50.85
N VAL A 12 19.45 35.03 -50.06
CA VAL A 12 18.48 35.69 -49.17
C VAL A 12 17.54 36.75 -49.76
N HIS A 13 16.24 36.40 -49.79
CA HIS A 13 15.18 37.28 -49.31
C HIS A 13 14.22 36.51 -48.39
N LEU A 14 13.83 37.22 -47.33
CA LEU A 14 13.00 36.81 -46.20
C LEU A 14 11.54 36.60 -46.65
N ALA A 15 10.95 35.45 -46.31
CA ALA A 15 9.51 35.26 -46.32
C ALA A 15 9.10 34.47 -45.08
N SER A 16 8.28 35.11 -44.26
CA SER A 16 7.72 34.62 -43.00
C SER A 16 6.91 33.34 -43.23
N LEU A 17 7.35 32.22 -42.65
CA LEU A 17 6.55 31.00 -42.52
C LEU A 17 5.94 30.97 -41.12
N LEU A 18 4.63 31.18 -41.06
CA LEU A 18 3.78 30.74 -39.95
C LEU A 18 3.90 29.22 -39.82
N LEU A 19 4.68 28.77 -38.85
CA LEU A 19 4.61 27.40 -38.34
C LEU A 19 3.28 27.24 -37.60
N LEU A 20 2.26 26.79 -38.32
CA LEU A 20 1.14 26.08 -37.72
C LEU A 20 1.70 24.77 -37.16
N GLY A 21 2.13 24.80 -35.89
CA GLY A 21 2.36 23.61 -35.11
C GLY A 21 1.03 22.89 -34.98
N ALA A 22 0.84 21.82 -35.76
CA ALA A 22 -0.21 20.85 -35.52
C ALA A 22 0.11 20.20 -34.16
N CYS A 23 -0.52 20.70 -33.10
CA CYS A 23 -0.65 19.95 -31.86
C CYS A 23 -1.37 18.65 -32.20
N ALA A 24 -0.65 17.53 -32.09
CA ALA A 24 -1.26 16.21 -32.17
C ALA A 24 -2.31 16.09 -31.05
N THR A 25 -3.59 16.13 -31.42
CA THR A 25 -4.69 15.76 -30.52
C THR A 25 -4.61 14.26 -30.28
N PRO A 26 -4.57 13.75 -29.03
CA PRO A 26 -4.72 12.33 -28.80
C PRO A 26 -6.14 11.92 -29.22
N VAL A 27 -6.20 10.88 -30.03
CA VAL A 27 -7.39 10.31 -30.65
C VAL A 27 -8.10 9.40 -29.63
N TRP A 28 -9.45 9.42 -29.66
CA TRP A 28 -10.45 8.64 -28.90
C TRP A 28 -10.84 9.13 -27.50
N ASN A 29 -11.39 10.35 -27.40
CA ASN A 29 -12.41 10.63 -26.39
C ASN A 29 -13.76 10.22 -26.96
N VAL A 30 -14.49 9.34 -26.26
CA VAL A 30 -15.92 9.13 -26.52
C VAL A 30 -16.60 10.49 -26.37
N GLU A 31 -17.34 10.93 -27.40
CA GLU A 31 -18.05 12.20 -27.35
C GLU A 31 -19.07 12.14 -26.21
N LEU A 32 -19.05 13.17 -25.37
CA LEU A 32 -19.94 13.27 -24.22
C LEU A 32 -21.38 13.37 -24.72
N ASP A 33 -22.24 12.49 -24.21
CA ASP A 33 -23.67 12.65 -24.39
C ASP A 33 -24.16 13.89 -23.61
N GLU A 34 -24.86 14.81 -24.28
CA GLU A 34 -25.35 16.06 -23.71
C GLU A 34 -26.24 15.82 -22.47
N GLU A 35 -26.99 14.71 -22.44
CA GLU A 35 -27.81 14.30 -21.29
C GLU A 35 -26.99 14.17 -20.00
N TYR A 36 -25.74 13.70 -20.12
CA TYR A 36 -24.86 13.42 -18.99
C TYR A 36 -23.85 14.55 -18.71
N GLN A 37 -23.98 15.73 -19.32
CA GLN A 37 -23.05 16.84 -19.12
C GLN A 37 -22.95 17.30 -17.66
N GLY A 38 -24.09 17.33 -16.95
CA GLY A 38 -24.13 17.64 -15.52
C GLY A 38 -23.40 16.59 -14.67
N VAL A 39 -23.63 15.31 -14.97
CA VAL A 39 -22.97 14.17 -14.32
C VAL A 39 -21.46 14.27 -14.45
N VAL A 40 -20.97 14.47 -15.67
CA VAL A 40 -19.53 14.55 -15.95
C VAL A 40 -18.89 15.73 -15.24
N SER A 41 -19.56 16.87 -15.17
CA SER A 41 -19.03 18.06 -14.49
C SER A 41 -18.79 17.82 -12.99
N GLU A 42 -19.77 17.24 -12.29
CA GLU A 42 -19.63 16.89 -10.86
C GLU A 42 -18.60 15.76 -10.65
N LEU A 43 -18.58 14.76 -11.53
CA LEU A 43 -17.66 13.63 -11.43
C LEU A 43 -16.21 14.03 -11.67
N VAL A 44 -15.92 14.89 -12.66
CA VAL A 44 -14.58 15.44 -12.90
C VAL A 44 -14.05 16.18 -11.67
N ALA A 45 -14.91 16.94 -10.97
CA ALA A 45 -14.53 17.62 -9.74
C ALA A 45 -14.20 16.62 -8.62
N ALA A 46 -15.02 15.59 -8.45
CA ALA A 46 -14.79 14.54 -7.47
C ALA A 46 -13.48 13.76 -7.75
N VAL A 47 -13.23 13.36 -8.99
CA VAL A 47 -12.00 12.66 -9.39
C VAL A 47 -10.76 13.51 -9.09
N LYS A 48 -10.75 14.79 -9.51
CA LYS A 48 -9.62 15.69 -9.26
C LYS A 48 -9.36 15.88 -7.77
N GLN A 49 -10.43 16.00 -6.96
CA GLN A 49 -10.30 16.11 -5.52
C GLN A 49 -9.70 14.85 -4.89
N GLU A 50 -10.21 13.68 -5.24
CA GLU A 50 -9.75 12.39 -4.71
C GLU A 50 -8.28 12.14 -5.09
N MET A 51 -7.92 12.34 -6.38
CA MET A 51 -6.54 12.18 -6.86
C MET A 51 -5.57 13.14 -6.19
N GLY A 52 -5.92 14.44 -6.10
CA GLY A 52 -5.04 15.44 -5.49
C GLY A 52 -4.86 15.23 -3.99
N THR A 53 -5.89 14.76 -3.30
CA THR A 53 -5.84 14.51 -1.85
C THR A 53 -5.05 13.25 -1.51
N LYS A 54 -5.16 12.20 -2.34
CA LYS A 54 -4.63 10.87 -2.07
C LYS A 54 -3.41 10.50 -2.92
N GLU A 55 -2.92 11.47 -3.69
CA GLU A 55 -1.72 11.36 -4.55
C GLU A 55 -1.80 10.18 -5.52
N ILE A 56 -2.98 9.98 -6.13
CA ILE A 56 -3.20 8.92 -7.11
C ILE A 56 -2.53 9.34 -8.44
N PRO A 57 -1.55 8.59 -8.97
CA PRO A 57 -0.78 9.03 -10.15
C PRO A 57 -1.64 9.11 -11.42
N ALA A 58 -2.38 8.04 -11.73
CA ALA A 58 -3.33 7.98 -12.83
C ALA A 58 -4.65 7.33 -12.40
N LEU A 59 -5.74 7.82 -12.98
CA LEU A 59 -7.07 7.23 -12.86
C LEU A 59 -7.82 7.40 -14.19
N SER A 60 -8.49 6.36 -14.63
CA SER A 60 -9.42 6.41 -15.76
C SER A 60 -10.80 5.90 -15.34
N ILE A 61 -11.83 6.44 -15.97
CA ILE A 61 -13.23 6.13 -15.67
C ILE A 61 -14.07 6.14 -16.95
N ALA A 62 -15.05 5.24 -17.04
CA ALA A 62 -16.03 5.16 -18.12
C ALA A 62 -17.44 4.95 -17.56
N LEU A 63 -18.42 5.59 -18.20
CA LEU A 63 -19.86 5.47 -17.91
C LEU A 63 -20.56 4.80 -19.09
N VAL A 64 -21.43 3.85 -18.79
CA VAL A 64 -22.18 3.05 -19.75
C VAL A 64 -23.68 3.16 -19.45
N ASP A 65 -24.47 3.41 -20.48
CA ASP A 65 -25.94 3.45 -20.44
C ASP A 65 -26.47 2.57 -21.59
N GLY A 66 -26.91 1.36 -21.22
CA GLY A 66 -27.28 0.30 -22.15
C GLY A 66 -26.13 -0.04 -23.10
N GLU A 67 -26.37 0.08 -24.41
CA GLU A 67 -25.33 -0.14 -25.43
C GLU A 67 -24.40 1.06 -25.66
N ARG A 68 -24.54 2.17 -24.93
CA ARG A 68 -23.78 3.40 -25.18
C ARG A 68 -22.70 3.59 -24.12
N VAL A 69 -21.47 3.86 -24.54
CA VAL A 69 -20.51 4.52 -23.66
C VAL A 69 -20.83 6.01 -23.72
N VAL A 70 -21.33 6.59 -22.65
CA VAL A 70 -21.80 8.00 -22.64
C VAL A 70 -20.70 8.99 -22.28
N TRP A 71 -19.64 8.50 -21.63
CA TRP A 71 -18.42 9.25 -21.35
C TRP A 71 -17.28 8.32 -20.93
N ALA A 72 -16.04 8.66 -21.30
CA ALA A 72 -14.85 8.03 -20.76
C ALA A 72 -13.67 9.00 -20.76
N GLN A 73 -12.86 9.00 -19.70
CA GLN A 73 -11.74 9.93 -19.56
C GLN A 73 -10.63 9.36 -18.65
N GLY A 74 -9.39 9.74 -18.93
CA GLY A 74 -8.24 9.55 -18.05
C GLY A 74 -7.78 10.85 -17.39
N PHE A 75 -7.16 10.73 -16.22
CA PHE A 75 -6.71 11.81 -15.36
C PHE A 75 -5.32 11.49 -14.80
N GLY A 76 -4.47 12.51 -14.68
CA GLY A 76 -3.11 12.37 -14.18
C GLY A 76 -2.13 11.86 -15.24
N LEU A 77 -1.02 11.26 -14.78
CA LEU A 77 0.06 10.76 -15.63
C LEU A 77 0.12 9.23 -15.51
N ALA A 78 -0.13 8.54 -16.63
CA ALA A 78 0.07 7.10 -16.73
C ALA A 78 1.55 6.73 -16.58
N ASP A 79 2.46 7.62 -17.00
CA ASP A 79 3.89 7.51 -16.73
C ASP A 79 4.48 8.90 -16.48
N ALA A 80 4.92 9.16 -15.25
CA ALA A 80 5.48 10.45 -14.87
C ALA A 80 6.89 10.68 -15.44
N GLU A 81 7.66 9.61 -15.73
CA GLU A 81 9.01 9.73 -16.28
C GLU A 81 8.99 10.07 -17.76
N GLU A 82 7.96 9.59 -18.47
CA GLU A 82 7.75 9.87 -19.90
C GLU A 82 6.79 11.05 -20.15
N ASP A 83 6.32 11.73 -19.11
CA ASP A 83 5.28 12.78 -19.17
C ASP A 83 4.02 12.33 -19.95
N ARG A 84 3.68 11.04 -19.83
CA ARG A 84 2.56 10.44 -20.55
C ARG A 84 1.27 10.60 -19.77
N ALA A 85 0.37 11.43 -20.29
CA ALA A 85 -0.97 11.60 -19.72
C ALA A 85 -1.78 10.30 -19.72
N ALA A 86 -2.55 10.08 -18.66
CA ALA A 86 -3.55 9.03 -18.64
C ALA A 86 -4.74 9.39 -19.54
N THR A 87 -5.28 8.39 -20.23
CA THR A 87 -6.42 8.49 -21.15
C THR A 87 -7.42 7.38 -20.86
N ALA A 88 -8.61 7.44 -21.47
CA ALA A 88 -9.60 6.37 -21.39
C ALA A 88 -9.07 5.02 -21.95
N ASP A 89 -8.06 5.07 -22.84
CA ASP A 89 -7.40 3.91 -23.43
C ASP A 89 -6.09 3.51 -22.71
N THR A 90 -5.75 4.14 -21.60
CA THR A 90 -4.64 3.67 -20.77
C THR A 90 -4.96 2.28 -20.24
N ALA A 91 -4.03 1.34 -20.41
CA ALA A 91 -4.19 -0.01 -19.89
C ALA A 91 -3.78 -0.07 -18.41
N TYR A 92 -4.51 -0.89 -17.66
CA TYR A 92 -4.26 -1.19 -16.26
C TYR A 92 -4.22 -2.71 -16.08
N ARG A 93 -3.54 -3.20 -15.05
CA ARG A 93 -3.75 -4.57 -14.57
C ARG A 93 -5.02 -4.56 -13.72
N VAL A 94 -6.10 -5.14 -14.23
CA VAL A 94 -7.43 -4.97 -13.61
C VAL A 94 -7.67 -5.93 -12.45
N GLY A 95 -6.67 -6.74 -12.09
CA GLY A 95 -6.70 -7.67 -10.97
C GLY A 95 -7.91 -8.61 -11.05
N SER A 96 -8.59 -8.82 -9.93
CA SER A 96 -9.66 -9.81 -9.84
C SER A 96 -10.91 -9.56 -10.70
N VAL A 97 -11.03 -8.42 -11.38
CA VAL A 97 -12.01 -8.27 -12.47
C VAL A 97 -11.80 -9.33 -13.57
N SER A 98 -10.59 -9.88 -13.73
CA SER A 98 -10.30 -11.00 -14.64
C SER A 98 -11.18 -12.23 -14.42
N LYS A 99 -11.64 -12.47 -13.18
CA LYS A 99 -12.46 -13.66 -12.87
C LYS A 99 -13.77 -13.66 -13.64
N LEU A 100 -14.39 -12.49 -13.78
CA LEU A 100 -15.62 -12.33 -14.57
C LEU A 100 -15.44 -12.82 -16.02
N PHE A 101 -14.27 -12.60 -16.61
CA PHE A 101 -13.99 -13.06 -17.96
C PHE A 101 -13.92 -14.59 -18.00
N THR A 102 -13.14 -15.20 -17.11
CA THR A 102 -13.03 -16.66 -16.95
C THR A 102 -14.40 -17.30 -16.74
N ASP A 103 -15.21 -16.73 -15.87
CA ASP A 103 -16.53 -17.25 -15.51
C ASP A 103 -17.53 -17.11 -16.66
N ILE A 104 -17.46 -16.04 -17.45
CA ILE A 104 -18.25 -15.91 -18.68
C ILE A 104 -17.82 -16.96 -19.71
N ALA A 105 -16.53 -17.19 -19.92
CA ALA A 105 -16.06 -18.25 -20.83
C ALA A 105 -16.59 -19.63 -20.41
N LEU A 106 -16.54 -19.93 -19.11
CA LEU A 106 -17.14 -21.13 -18.54
C LEU A 106 -18.63 -21.22 -18.85
N MET A 107 -19.39 -20.15 -18.62
CA MET A 107 -20.83 -20.13 -18.89
C MET A 107 -21.17 -20.27 -20.37
N ARG A 108 -20.33 -19.80 -21.30
CA ARG A 108 -20.52 -20.08 -22.74
C ARG A 108 -20.40 -21.57 -23.05
N CYS A 109 -19.49 -22.26 -22.37
CA CYS A 109 -19.35 -23.71 -22.47
C CYS A 109 -20.51 -24.45 -21.81
N VAL A 110 -21.15 -23.88 -20.79
CA VAL A 110 -22.42 -24.40 -20.24
C VAL A 110 -23.55 -24.24 -21.26
N GLU A 111 -23.70 -23.07 -21.87
CA GLU A 111 -24.76 -22.80 -22.86
C GLU A 111 -24.70 -23.72 -24.08
N ASN A 112 -23.49 -24.03 -24.56
CA ASN A 112 -23.30 -24.91 -25.70
C ASN A 112 -23.35 -26.41 -25.33
N GLY A 113 -23.54 -26.74 -24.04
CA GLY A 113 -23.67 -28.11 -23.53
C GLY A 113 -22.36 -28.89 -23.41
N SER A 114 -21.20 -28.24 -23.53
CA SER A 114 -19.88 -28.88 -23.35
C SER A 114 -19.47 -29.01 -21.88
N ILE A 115 -20.04 -28.18 -21.00
CA ILE A 115 -19.82 -28.23 -19.55
C ILE A 115 -21.16 -28.33 -18.81
N ASP A 116 -21.17 -29.15 -17.75
CA ASP A 116 -22.17 -29.16 -16.69
C ASP A 116 -21.53 -28.50 -15.46
N LEU A 117 -22.14 -27.40 -15.02
CA LEU A 117 -21.63 -26.56 -13.94
C LEU A 117 -21.65 -27.29 -12.57
N ASP A 118 -22.55 -28.26 -12.42
CA ASP A 118 -22.77 -29.01 -11.20
C ASP A 118 -22.13 -30.41 -11.23
N ALA A 119 -21.50 -30.78 -12.35
CA ALA A 119 -20.67 -31.98 -12.41
C ALA A 119 -19.39 -31.81 -11.55
N PRO A 120 -18.86 -32.89 -10.97
CA PRO A 120 -17.55 -32.87 -10.31
C PRO A 120 -16.45 -32.39 -11.25
N VAL A 121 -15.54 -31.56 -10.76
CA VAL A 121 -14.40 -31.06 -11.55
C VAL A 121 -13.53 -32.19 -12.09
N SER A 122 -13.44 -33.31 -11.36
CA SER A 122 -12.68 -34.50 -11.78
C SER A 122 -13.22 -35.16 -13.06
N THR A 123 -14.45 -34.86 -13.48
CA THR A 123 -14.98 -35.25 -14.79
C THR A 123 -14.19 -34.61 -15.93
N TYR A 124 -13.72 -33.37 -15.75
CA TYR A 124 -12.96 -32.63 -16.75
C TYR A 124 -11.45 -32.70 -16.52
N LEU A 125 -11.03 -32.75 -15.25
CA LEU A 125 -9.62 -32.87 -14.84
C LEU A 125 -9.43 -34.06 -13.90
N PRO A 126 -9.30 -35.30 -14.42
CA PRO A 126 -9.14 -36.49 -13.57
C PRO A 126 -7.91 -36.45 -12.66
N SER A 127 -6.88 -35.67 -13.03
CA SER A 127 -5.69 -35.44 -12.23
C SER A 127 -5.87 -34.45 -11.08
N PHE A 128 -6.99 -33.70 -11.03
CA PHE A 128 -7.29 -32.78 -9.94
C PHE A 128 -7.93 -33.55 -8.77
N GLN A 129 -7.13 -33.78 -7.73
CA GLN A 129 -7.45 -34.62 -6.58
C GLN A 129 -6.86 -34.01 -5.29
N PRO A 130 -7.34 -32.83 -4.86
CA PRO A 130 -6.97 -32.30 -3.54
C PRO A 130 -7.44 -33.25 -2.43
N VAL A 131 -6.73 -33.24 -1.30
CA VAL A 131 -7.07 -34.08 -0.15
C VAL A 131 -8.36 -33.56 0.49
N SER A 132 -9.36 -34.42 0.63
CA SER A 132 -10.65 -34.10 1.24
C SER A 132 -11.03 -35.14 2.29
N ASP A 133 -11.51 -34.67 3.44
CA ASP A 133 -12.20 -35.52 4.45
C ASP A 133 -13.72 -35.56 4.22
N PHE A 134 -14.21 -34.90 3.17
CA PHE A 134 -15.63 -34.76 2.85
C PHE A 134 -16.01 -35.63 1.66
N GLU A 135 -17.21 -36.22 1.70
CA GLU A 135 -17.79 -36.98 0.60
C GLU A 135 -18.21 -36.08 -0.58
N THR A 136 -18.57 -34.83 -0.28
CA THR A 136 -18.98 -33.83 -1.27
C THR A 136 -17.81 -33.46 -2.18
N LEU A 137 -17.97 -33.71 -3.48
CA LEU A 137 -16.98 -33.37 -4.50
C LEU A 137 -17.11 -31.89 -4.92
N ILE A 138 -15.98 -31.30 -5.34
CA ILE A 138 -15.93 -29.92 -5.83
C ILE A 138 -16.56 -29.85 -7.23
N THR A 139 -17.45 -28.87 -7.44
CA THR A 139 -18.03 -28.54 -8.75
C THR A 139 -17.50 -27.21 -9.31
N LEU A 140 -17.70 -26.98 -10.61
CA LEU A 140 -17.35 -25.70 -11.25
C LEU A 140 -18.17 -24.52 -10.70
N ARG A 141 -19.43 -24.76 -10.32
CA ARG A 141 -20.25 -23.78 -9.59
C ARG A 141 -19.56 -23.32 -8.31
N GLN A 142 -19.08 -24.27 -7.52
CA GLN A 142 -18.48 -23.99 -6.21
C GLN A 142 -17.12 -23.27 -6.32
N LEU A 143 -16.38 -23.49 -7.41
CA LEU A 143 -15.13 -22.76 -7.67
C LEU A 143 -15.39 -21.28 -7.97
N THR A 144 -16.37 -21.00 -8.84
CA THR A 144 -16.69 -19.66 -9.35
C THR A 144 -17.49 -18.79 -8.39
N ASN A 145 -18.17 -19.40 -7.42
CA ASN A 145 -18.88 -18.68 -6.36
C ASN A 145 -18.13 -18.68 -5.01
N HIS A 146 -16.88 -19.17 -5.00
CA HIS A 146 -16.01 -19.23 -3.84
C HIS A 146 -16.53 -20.10 -2.67
N THR A 147 -17.22 -21.21 -2.94
CA THR A 147 -17.65 -22.18 -1.91
C THR A 147 -16.96 -23.55 -2.02
N SER A 148 -15.83 -23.68 -2.71
CA SER A 148 -15.19 -24.98 -2.98
C SER A 148 -14.44 -25.62 -1.80
N GLY A 149 -14.15 -24.87 -0.74
CA GLY A 149 -13.30 -25.35 0.36
C GLY A 149 -11.79 -25.27 0.09
N LEU A 150 -11.37 -24.83 -1.11
CA LEU A 150 -9.94 -24.67 -1.44
C LEU A 150 -9.27 -23.52 -0.66
N LEU A 151 -7.94 -23.61 -0.59
CA LEU A 151 -7.05 -22.55 -0.14
C LEU A 151 -7.26 -21.24 -0.89
N ARG A 152 -6.77 -20.12 -0.35
CA ARG A 152 -6.80 -18.85 -1.08
C ARG A 152 -5.90 -18.91 -2.31
N GLU A 153 -4.65 -19.31 -2.11
CA GLU A 153 -3.58 -19.34 -3.11
C GLU A 153 -3.15 -20.78 -3.42
N PRO A 154 -2.77 -21.11 -4.66
CA PRO A 154 -2.15 -22.41 -4.96
C PRO A 154 -0.69 -22.45 -4.44
N PRO A 155 -0.17 -23.61 -4.01
CA PRO A 155 1.23 -23.69 -3.55
C PRO A 155 2.26 -23.24 -4.60
N VAL A 156 1.98 -23.43 -5.88
CA VAL A 156 2.82 -23.02 -7.02
C VAL A 156 2.04 -22.05 -7.90
N GLY A 157 2.69 -20.97 -8.36
CA GLY A 157 2.06 -19.99 -9.27
C GLY A 157 1.12 -19.00 -8.59
N ASN A 158 1.21 -18.88 -7.27
CA ASN A 158 0.44 -17.96 -6.44
C ASN A 158 0.71 -16.48 -6.75
N TYR A 159 -0.08 -15.62 -6.12
CA TYR A 159 0.03 -14.17 -6.17
C TYR A 159 1.43 -13.59 -5.92
N PHE A 160 2.30 -14.25 -5.13
CA PHE A 160 3.57 -13.69 -4.68
C PHE A 160 4.77 -14.10 -5.54
N GLU A 161 4.69 -15.26 -6.18
CA GLU A 161 5.79 -15.86 -6.94
C GLU A 161 6.03 -15.18 -8.29
N THR A 162 7.31 -15.07 -8.65
CA THR A 162 7.75 -14.47 -9.93
C THR A 162 7.96 -15.50 -11.04
N GLY A 163 7.74 -16.79 -10.76
CA GLY A 163 8.19 -17.91 -11.59
C GLY A 163 7.33 -18.24 -12.81
N ALA A 164 6.15 -17.62 -12.96
CA ALA A 164 5.19 -17.84 -14.05
C ALA A 164 5.06 -19.31 -14.51
N PRO A 165 4.75 -20.27 -13.61
CA PRO A 165 4.59 -21.67 -13.96
C PRO A 165 3.37 -21.87 -14.88
N SER A 166 3.28 -23.05 -15.50
CA SER A 166 2.11 -23.40 -16.30
C SER A 166 0.85 -23.48 -15.43
N LEU A 167 -0.32 -23.30 -16.04
CA LEU A 167 -1.59 -23.44 -15.34
C LEU A 167 -1.81 -24.90 -14.88
N GLU A 168 -1.27 -25.87 -15.62
CA GLU A 168 -1.24 -27.27 -15.21
C GLU A 168 -0.43 -27.49 -13.94
N ASP A 169 0.81 -27.01 -13.87
CA ASP A 169 1.65 -27.14 -12.67
C ASP A 169 1.01 -26.45 -11.45
N THR A 170 0.41 -25.28 -11.69
CA THR A 170 -0.36 -24.52 -10.69
C THR A 170 -1.49 -25.38 -10.12
N VAL A 171 -2.30 -26.01 -10.98
CA VAL A 171 -3.44 -26.84 -10.56
C VAL A 171 -2.99 -28.17 -9.93
N LEU A 172 -1.96 -28.83 -10.48
CA LEU A 172 -1.42 -30.07 -9.91
C LEU A 172 -0.83 -29.87 -8.51
N SER A 173 -0.29 -28.68 -8.22
CA SER A 173 0.22 -28.37 -6.88
C SER A 173 -0.86 -28.47 -5.79
N LEU A 174 -2.13 -28.26 -6.13
CA LEU A 174 -3.27 -28.36 -5.21
C LEU A 174 -3.53 -29.79 -4.71
N ASN A 175 -3.05 -30.82 -5.41
CA ASN A 175 -3.22 -32.21 -4.97
C ASN A 175 -2.49 -32.53 -3.66
N SER A 176 -1.50 -31.71 -3.30
CA SER A 176 -0.79 -31.80 -2.02
C SER A 176 -1.49 -31.09 -0.86
N THR A 177 -2.64 -30.48 -1.12
CA THR A 177 -3.33 -29.58 -0.18
C THR A 177 -4.62 -30.21 0.33
N ARG A 178 -5.09 -29.74 1.49
CA ARG A 178 -6.32 -30.22 2.12
C ARG A 178 -7.44 -29.18 2.05
N LEU A 179 -8.68 -29.62 1.83
CA LEU A 179 -9.85 -28.72 1.89
C LEU A 179 -10.06 -28.18 3.31
N ILE A 180 -10.35 -26.89 3.40
CA ILE A 180 -10.50 -26.14 4.66
C ILE A 180 -11.90 -26.31 5.25
N PHE A 181 -12.88 -26.65 4.41
CA PHE A 181 -14.26 -26.92 4.79
C PHE A 181 -14.99 -27.70 3.70
N GLU A 182 -16.16 -28.24 4.05
CA GLU A 182 -16.99 -28.99 3.13
C GLU A 182 -17.46 -28.11 1.95
N PRO A 183 -17.27 -28.54 0.69
CA PRO A 183 -17.73 -27.77 -0.46
C PRO A 183 -19.22 -27.41 -0.38
N GLY A 184 -19.55 -26.15 -0.66
CA GLY A 184 -20.90 -25.58 -0.57
C GLY A 184 -21.30 -25.02 0.80
N SER A 185 -20.57 -25.35 1.87
CA SER A 185 -21.01 -24.97 3.24
C SER A 185 -20.83 -23.49 3.60
N ARG A 186 -19.85 -22.79 3.02
CA ARG A 186 -19.56 -21.36 3.28
C ARG A 186 -18.76 -20.72 2.15
N THR A 187 -18.78 -19.40 2.06
CA THR A 187 -17.92 -18.64 1.14
C THR A 187 -16.53 -18.39 1.73
N LYS A 188 -15.51 -18.68 0.94
CA LYS A 188 -14.13 -18.25 1.16
C LYS A 188 -13.46 -17.97 -0.19
N TYR A 189 -13.02 -16.73 -0.38
CA TYR A 189 -12.35 -16.30 -1.60
C TYR A 189 -11.14 -17.20 -1.93
N SER A 190 -11.04 -17.61 -3.19
CA SER A 190 -9.98 -18.52 -3.66
C SER A 190 -9.55 -18.16 -5.08
N ASN A 191 -8.29 -17.73 -5.22
CA ASN A 191 -7.64 -17.58 -6.51
C ASN A 191 -7.26 -18.96 -7.09
N ALA A 192 -6.86 -19.89 -6.21
CA ALA A 192 -6.62 -21.28 -6.58
C ALA A 192 -7.83 -21.90 -7.31
N GLY A 193 -9.05 -21.63 -6.83
CA GLY A 193 -10.26 -22.15 -7.45
C GLY A 193 -10.44 -21.67 -8.91
N LEU A 194 -10.12 -20.42 -9.20
CA LEU A 194 -10.19 -19.88 -10.56
C LEU A 194 -9.08 -20.42 -11.47
N ALA A 195 -7.90 -20.73 -10.93
CA ALA A 195 -6.87 -21.43 -11.69
C ALA A 195 -7.37 -22.80 -12.20
N VAL A 196 -8.13 -23.52 -11.37
CA VAL A 196 -8.76 -24.80 -11.75
C VAL A 196 -9.79 -24.59 -12.87
N VAL A 197 -10.64 -23.56 -12.78
CA VAL A 197 -11.61 -23.23 -13.85
C VAL A 197 -10.91 -22.93 -15.17
N GLY A 198 -9.84 -22.13 -15.16
CA GLY A 198 -9.06 -21.86 -16.36
C GLY A 198 -8.42 -23.13 -16.93
N ARG A 199 -7.93 -24.05 -16.10
CA ARG A 199 -7.36 -25.32 -16.57
C ARG A 199 -8.41 -26.22 -17.21
N VAL A 200 -9.65 -26.23 -16.71
CA VAL A 200 -10.77 -26.91 -17.38
C VAL A 200 -10.96 -26.36 -18.79
N LEU A 201 -10.94 -25.04 -18.95
CA LEU A 201 -11.07 -24.40 -20.26
C LEU A 201 -9.91 -24.75 -21.19
N GLU A 202 -8.66 -24.79 -20.71
CA GLU A 202 -7.51 -25.21 -21.52
C GLU A 202 -7.66 -26.64 -22.05
N VAL A 203 -8.04 -27.58 -21.17
CA VAL A 203 -8.17 -29.00 -21.52
C VAL A 203 -9.33 -29.23 -22.47
N LEU A 204 -10.47 -28.56 -22.25
CA LEU A 204 -11.64 -28.70 -23.10
C LEU A 204 -11.39 -28.20 -24.53
N HIS A 205 -10.55 -27.18 -24.69
CA HIS A 205 -10.27 -26.53 -25.97
C HIS A 205 -8.93 -26.94 -26.60
N ASP A 206 -8.12 -27.75 -25.92
CA ASP A 206 -6.78 -28.19 -26.33
C ASP A 206 -5.86 -27.02 -26.75
N ARG A 207 -5.94 -25.90 -26.02
CA ARG A 207 -5.21 -24.67 -26.33
C ARG A 207 -4.86 -23.89 -25.05
N PRO A 208 -3.82 -23.03 -25.09
CA PRO A 208 -3.46 -22.19 -23.96
C PRO A 208 -4.59 -21.26 -23.51
N TYR A 209 -4.70 -21.04 -22.20
CA TYR A 209 -5.77 -20.22 -21.62
C TYR A 209 -5.91 -18.83 -22.25
N PRO A 210 -4.83 -18.05 -22.51
CA PRO A 210 -4.95 -16.75 -23.18
C PRO A 210 -5.64 -16.79 -24.55
N GLU A 211 -5.38 -17.84 -25.34
CA GLU A 211 -6.01 -18.02 -26.66
C GLU A 211 -7.49 -18.37 -26.53
N VAL A 212 -7.83 -19.28 -25.62
CA VAL A 212 -9.22 -19.68 -25.34
C VAL A 212 -10.05 -18.47 -24.92
N MET A 213 -9.52 -17.64 -24.02
CA MET A 213 -10.21 -16.43 -23.55
C MET A 213 -10.34 -15.37 -24.64
N THR A 214 -9.32 -15.24 -25.49
CA THR A 214 -9.38 -14.32 -26.63
C THR A 214 -10.53 -14.70 -27.57
N ASP A 215 -10.70 -15.99 -27.87
CA ASP A 215 -11.74 -16.47 -28.78
C ASP A 215 -13.14 -16.45 -28.15
N LEU A 216 -13.26 -16.90 -26.89
CA LEU A 216 -14.56 -17.04 -26.23
C LEU A 216 -15.10 -15.72 -25.67
N VAL A 217 -14.24 -14.75 -25.35
CA VAL A 217 -14.69 -13.54 -24.65
C VAL A 217 -14.16 -12.27 -25.30
N LEU A 218 -12.85 -12.10 -25.42
CA LEU A 218 -12.29 -10.80 -25.84
C LEU A 218 -12.69 -10.43 -27.27
N ARG A 219 -12.60 -11.36 -28.23
CA ARG A 219 -12.96 -11.08 -29.63
C ARG A 219 -14.47 -10.84 -29.79
N PRO A 220 -15.38 -11.68 -29.24
CA PRO A 220 -16.81 -11.40 -29.27
C PRO A 220 -17.19 -10.04 -28.67
N MET A 221 -16.48 -9.57 -27.65
CA MET A 221 -16.71 -8.26 -27.03
C MET A 221 -15.96 -7.11 -27.70
N GLY A 222 -15.27 -7.35 -28.82
CA GLY A 222 -14.50 -6.31 -29.52
C GLY A 222 -13.28 -5.78 -28.75
N MET A 223 -12.67 -6.62 -27.92
CA MET A 223 -11.54 -6.30 -27.04
C MET A 223 -10.22 -6.96 -27.47
N ALA A 224 -10.22 -7.90 -28.42
CA ALA A 224 -9.05 -8.71 -28.77
C ALA A 224 -7.85 -7.90 -29.32
N GLU A 225 -8.08 -6.69 -29.84
CA GLU A 225 -7.03 -5.83 -30.40
C GLU A 225 -6.41 -4.87 -29.37
N SER A 226 -6.96 -4.83 -28.15
CA SER A 226 -6.56 -3.87 -27.11
C SER A 226 -6.30 -4.55 -25.77
N ALA A 227 -7.12 -5.49 -25.32
CA ALA A 227 -6.94 -6.21 -24.07
C ALA A 227 -6.06 -7.46 -24.24
N ALA A 228 -5.44 -7.92 -23.15
CA ALA A 228 -4.61 -9.13 -23.15
C ALA A 228 -4.61 -9.82 -21.79
N LEU A 229 -4.36 -11.13 -21.75
CA LEU A 229 -4.18 -11.91 -20.50
C LEU A 229 -2.73 -12.10 -20.10
N GLU A 230 -1.82 -11.53 -20.88
CA GLU A 230 -0.38 -11.55 -20.68
C GLU A 230 0.22 -10.27 -21.28
N ARG A 231 1.42 -9.92 -20.82
CA ARG A 231 2.19 -8.80 -21.37
C ARG A 231 2.58 -9.09 -22.82
N ASN A 232 2.13 -8.22 -23.71
CA ASN A 232 2.48 -8.27 -25.12
C ASN A 232 2.62 -6.86 -25.72
N ALA A 233 2.94 -6.78 -27.01
CA ALA A 233 3.14 -5.52 -27.72
C ALA A 233 1.89 -4.63 -27.78
N THR A 234 0.69 -5.18 -27.55
CA THR A 234 -0.57 -4.44 -27.55
C THR A 234 -0.77 -3.63 -26.26
N VAL A 235 -0.44 -4.21 -25.11
CA VAL A 235 -0.74 -3.58 -23.80
C VAL A 235 0.44 -2.83 -23.20
N ILE A 236 1.69 -3.28 -23.42
CA ILE A 236 2.88 -2.68 -22.79
C ILE A 236 3.00 -1.17 -23.09
N PRO A 237 2.87 -0.69 -24.34
CA PRO A 237 3.06 0.74 -24.65
C PRO A 237 2.04 1.67 -24.00
N ARG A 238 0.88 1.14 -23.61
CA ARG A 238 -0.25 1.89 -23.05
C ARG A 238 -0.47 1.61 -21.55
N LEU A 239 0.28 0.68 -20.95
CA LEU A 239 0.18 0.31 -19.55
C LEU A 239 0.62 1.47 -18.64
N ALA A 240 -0.21 1.85 -17.66
CA ALA A 240 0.20 2.81 -16.63
C ALA A 240 1.28 2.21 -15.70
N LYS A 241 2.18 3.04 -15.19
CA LYS A 241 3.09 2.66 -14.09
C LYS A 241 2.31 2.58 -12.78
N GLY A 242 2.19 1.37 -12.24
CA GLY A 242 1.57 1.12 -10.94
C GLY A 242 2.50 1.46 -9.79
N ARG A 243 1.95 2.05 -8.72
CA ARG A 243 2.71 2.40 -7.50
C ARG A 243 2.20 1.62 -6.30
N MET A 244 3.11 0.97 -5.58
CA MET A 244 2.84 0.32 -4.30
C MET A 244 3.24 1.20 -3.13
N TRP A 245 2.67 0.89 -1.96
CA TRP A 245 3.02 1.54 -0.72
C TRP A 245 2.85 0.59 0.46
N THR A 246 3.64 0.82 1.51
CA THR A 246 3.70 -0.05 2.69
C THR A 246 2.93 0.53 3.87
N TYR A 247 2.68 -0.29 4.89
CA TYR A 247 2.08 0.12 6.15
C TYR A 247 2.72 1.40 6.74
N ASP A 248 4.05 1.47 6.71
CA ASP A 248 4.87 2.55 7.25
C ASP A 248 5.04 3.74 6.29
N GLY A 249 4.32 3.77 5.15
CA GLY A 249 4.24 4.91 4.26
C GLY A 249 5.36 5.01 3.21
N ARG A 250 6.22 4.00 3.08
CA ARG A 250 7.15 3.90 1.94
C ARG A 250 6.36 3.67 0.66
N SER A 251 6.91 4.09 -0.47
CA SER A 251 6.30 3.85 -1.78
C SER A 251 7.35 3.50 -2.83
N PHE A 252 7.01 2.59 -3.73
CA PHE A 252 7.91 2.01 -4.73
C PHE A 252 7.12 1.57 -5.96
N ASP A 253 7.81 1.29 -7.06
CA ASP A 253 7.18 0.85 -8.30
C ASP A 253 6.66 -0.59 -8.17
N ALA A 254 5.48 -0.83 -8.73
CA ALA A 254 4.87 -2.14 -8.69
C ALA A 254 5.62 -3.15 -9.57
N PRO A 255 5.77 -4.41 -9.13
CA PRO A 255 6.31 -5.47 -9.97
C PRO A 255 5.38 -5.78 -11.16
N THR A 256 5.98 -6.26 -12.25
CA THR A 256 5.27 -6.54 -13.51
C THR A 256 5.40 -7.99 -13.98
N PHE A 257 5.68 -8.93 -13.08
CA PHE A 257 5.73 -10.36 -13.42
C PHE A 257 4.32 -10.93 -13.66
N GLU A 258 4.25 -12.03 -14.41
CA GLU A 258 3.01 -12.76 -14.68
C GLU A 258 2.67 -13.77 -13.57
N LEU A 259 1.38 -13.98 -13.35
CA LEU A 259 0.85 -14.90 -12.35
C LEU A 259 0.64 -16.30 -12.95
N GLY A 260 1.02 -17.37 -12.24
CA GLY A 260 0.71 -18.75 -12.64
C GLY A 260 -0.80 -19.05 -12.54
N MET A 261 -1.47 -18.43 -11.56
CA MET A 261 -2.93 -18.39 -11.42
C MET A 261 -3.62 -17.38 -12.36
N SER A 262 -3.16 -17.27 -13.61
CA SER A 262 -3.60 -16.22 -14.55
C SER A 262 -5.13 -16.02 -14.68
N PRO A 263 -5.98 -17.06 -14.60
CA PRO A 263 -7.44 -16.88 -14.68
C PRO A 263 -8.04 -16.05 -13.54
N ALA A 264 -7.29 -15.87 -12.44
CA ALA A 264 -7.72 -15.13 -11.28
C ALA A 264 -7.40 -13.63 -11.35
N GLY A 265 -6.48 -13.17 -12.20
CA GLY A 265 -6.01 -11.77 -12.11
C GLY A 265 -5.13 -11.20 -13.22
N SER A 266 -4.87 -11.89 -14.33
CA SER A 266 -3.89 -11.45 -15.34
C SER A 266 -4.44 -10.59 -16.49
N LEU A 267 -5.68 -10.09 -16.42
CA LEU A 267 -6.22 -9.23 -17.48
C LEU A 267 -5.57 -7.83 -17.45
N TYR A 268 -5.07 -7.42 -18.60
CA TYR A 268 -4.65 -6.06 -18.94
C TYR A 268 -5.74 -5.44 -19.81
N ALA A 269 -6.37 -4.37 -19.32
CA ALA A 269 -7.46 -3.71 -20.02
C ALA A 269 -7.54 -2.22 -19.67
N SER A 270 -8.08 -1.42 -20.59
CA SER A 270 -8.49 -0.05 -20.34
C SER A 270 -9.93 0.03 -19.83
N VAL A 271 -10.36 1.21 -19.38
CA VAL A 271 -11.77 1.42 -19.02
C VAL A 271 -12.69 1.36 -20.23
N LEU A 272 -12.20 1.66 -21.45
CA LEU A 272 -12.96 1.46 -22.69
C LEU A 272 -13.15 -0.03 -23.01
N ASP A 273 -12.13 -0.85 -22.78
CA ASP A 273 -12.23 -2.30 -22.95
C ASP A 273 -13.27 -2.89 -21.98
N LEU A 274 -13.21 -2.48 -20.72
CA LEU A 274 -14.18 -2.91 -19.71
C LEU A 274 -15.59 -2.33 -19.93
N ALA A 275 -15.72 -1.15 -20.55
CA ALA A 275 -17.02 -0.61 -20.97
C ALA A 275 -17.63 -1.44 -22.11
N ARG A 276 -16.82 -1.94 -23.07
CA ARG A 276 -17.29 -2.89 -24.09
C ARG A 276 -17.76 -4.21 -23.46
N PHE A 277 -17.01 -4.73 -22.50
CA PHE A 277 -17.42 -5.88 -21.71
C PHE A 277 -18.78 -5.65 -21.01
N MET A 278 -18.96 -4.50 -20.36
CA MET A 278 -20.24 -4.14 -19.70
C MET A 278 -21.41 -4.09 -20.68
N ARG A 279 -21.24 -3.51 -21.87
CA ARG A 279 -22.30 -3.48 -22.90
C ARG A 279 -22.79 -4.89 -23.23
N GLY A 280 -21.88 -5.87 -23.30
CA GLY A 280 -22.21 -7.27 -23.50
C GLY A 280 -23.07 -7.89 -22.38
N LEU A 281 -23.04 -7.34 -21.16
CA LEU A 281 -23.88 -7.78 -20.03
C LEU A 281 -25.31 -7.21 -20.11
N PHE A 282 -25.52 -6.09 -20.81
CA PHE A 282 -26.84 -5.46 -20.95
C PHE A 282 -27.72 -6.08 -22.03
N GLY A 283 -27.28 -7.17 -22.67
CA GLY A 283 -28.05 -7.89 -23.70
C GLY A 283 -29.39 -8.48 -23.25
N HIS A 284 -29.74 -8.38 -21.97
CA HIS A 284 -31.05 -8.75 -21.42
C HIS A 284 -32.09 -7.62 -21.48
N LEU A 285 -31.68 -6.37 -21.74
CA LEU A 285 -32.58 -5.23 -21.79
C LEU A 285 -33.43 -5.24 -23.08
N PRO A 286 -34.69 -4.76 -23.04
CA PRO A 286 -35.52 -4.65 -24.23
C PRO A 286 -34.81 -3.89 -25.37
N GLY A 287 -34.77 -4.49 -26.55
CA GLY A 287 -34.14 -3.89 -27.75
C GLY A 287 -32.62 -4.06 -27.87
N HIS A 288 -31.98 -4.77 -26.94
CA HIS A 288 -30.54 -5.04 -26.94
C HIS A 288 -30.27 -6.46 -27.45
N GLN A 289 -29.17 -6.68 -28.17
CA GLN A 289 -28.77 -8.02 -28.61
C GLN A 289 -27.70 -8.62 -27.69
N ALA A 290 -27.96 -9.81 -27.16
CA ALA A 290 -26.98 -10.58 -26.41
C ALA A 290 -25.86 -11.08 -27.33
N GLU A 291 -24.67 -10.48 -27.25
CA GLU A 291 -23.51 -10.86 -28.08
C GLU A 291 -22.73 -12.06 -27.52
N VAL A 292 -22.79 -12.32 -26.20
CA VAL A 292 -21.89 -13.29 -25.54
C VAL A 292 -22.60 -14.37 -24.73
N LEU A 293 -23.55 -14.01 -23.86
CA LEU A 293 -24.35 -14.92 -23.03
C LEU A 293 -25.84 -14.63 -23.17
N GLN A 294 -26.65 -15.67 -23.10
CA GLN A 294 -28.11 -15.55 -23.00
C GLN A 294 -28.51 -14.86 -21.69
N PRO A 295 -29.60 -14.07 -21.68
CA PRO A 295 -30.09 -13.40 -20.47
C PRO A 295 -30.30 -14.33 -19.27
N SER A 296 -30.78 -15.56 -19.50
CA SER A 296 -30.98 -16.56 -18.44
C SER A 296 -29.68 -17.04 -17.78
N SER A 297 -28.61 -17.16 -18.57
CA SER A 297 -27.30 -17.57 -18.07
C SER A 297 -26.68 -16.45 -17.26
N LEU A 298 -26.80 -15.20 -17.72
CA LEU A 298 -26.38 -14.04 -16.94
C LEU A 298 -27.14 -13.95 -15.62
N GLU A 299 -28.48 -14.08 -15.62
CA GLU A 299 -29.24 -14.07 -14.35
C GLU A 299 -28.82 -15.19 -13.40
N THR A 300 -28.44 -16.36 -13.94
CA THR A 300 -27.84 -17.44 -13.14
C THR A 300 -26.53 -16.98 -12.48
N MET A 301 -25.70 -16.20 -13.18
CA MET A 301 -24.47 -15.64 -12.61
C MET A 301 -24.74 -14.55 -11.56
N LEU A 302 -25.83 -13.80 -11.69
CA LEU A 302 -26.21 -12.72 -10.77
C LEU A 302 -27.07 -13.18 -9.59
N THR A 303 -27.41 -14.47 -9.52
CA THR A 303 -28.17 -15.04 -8.41
C THR A 303 -27.24 -15.35 -7.25
N PRO A 304 -27.39 -14.71 -6.07
CA PRO A 304 -26.56 -15.00 -4.91
C PRO A 304 -26.71 -16.44 -4.44
N VAL A 305 -25.61 -17.05 -4.03
CA VAL A 305 -25.61 -18.40 -3.45
C VAL A 305 -26.26 -18.37 -2.06
N GLN A 306 -27.05 -19.39 -1.75
CA GLN A 306 -27.50 -19.65 -0.39
C GLN A 306 -26.53 -20.61 0.29
N ALA A 307 -26.05 -20.25 1.47
CA ALA A 307 -25.31 -21.17 2.33
C ALA A 307 -26.21 -22.31 2.81
N SER A 308 -25.60 -23.41 3.27
CA SER A 308 -26.33 -24.56 3.83
C SER A 308 -27.21 -24.22 5.03
N ASP A 309 -26.93 -23.10 5.73
CA ASP A 309 -27.74 -22.59 6.83
C ASP A 309 -28.89 -21.65 6.40
N GLY A 310 -29.06 -21.45 5.09
CA GLY A 310 -30.10 -20.60 4.49
C GLY A 310 -29.74 -19.11 4.39
N SER A 311 -28.58 -18.69 4.86
CA SER A 311 -28.12 -17.30 4.70
C SER A 311 -27.69 -17.00 3.25
N GLN A 312 -27.95 -15.78 2.77
CA GLN A 312 -27.46 -15.34 1.46
C GLN A 312 -25.99 -14.95 1.55
N LEU A 313 -25.19 -15.52 0.65
CA LEU A 313 -23.79 -15.19 0.47
C LEU A 313 -23.66 -14.05 -0.56
N PRO A 314 -22.64 -13.18 -0.44
CA PRO A 314 -22.55 -11.96 -1.25
C PRO A 314 -22.08 -12.17 -2.71
N PHE A 315 -22.03 -13.43 -3.18
CA PHE A 315 -21.54 -13.81 -4.49
C PHE A 315 -22.56 -14.66 -5.24
N GLY A 316 -22.69 -14.38 -6.54
CA GLY A 316 -23.16 -15.34 -7.54
C GLY A 316 -21.98 -16.09 -8.19
N ILE A 317 -22.07 -16.38 -9.49
CA ILE A 317 -20.94 -16.91 -10.27
C ILE A 317 -20.11 -15.71 -10.73
N GLY A 318 -18.93 -15.53 -10.12
CA GLY A 318 -18.02 -14.44 -10.45
C GLY A 318 -18.43 -13.06 -9.94
N PHE A 319 -19.73 -12.74 -9.83
CA PHE A 319 -20.19 -11.41 -9.44
C PHE A 319 -20.41 -11.28 -7.93
N HIS A 320 -19.93 -10.16 -7.36
CA HIS A 320 -20.48 -9.63 -6.13
C HIS A 320 -21.88 -9.08 -6.39
N VAL A 321 -22.83 -9.44 -5.53
CA VAL A 321 -24.22 -8.99 -5.63
C VAL A 321 -24.60 -8.28 -4.33
N GLY A 322 -25.03 -7.03 -4.46
CA GLY A 322 -25.43 -6.17 -3.35
C GLY A 322 -26.48 -5.16 -3.77
N GLU A 323 -26.50 -4.02 -3.09
CA GLU A 323 -27.51 -2.98 -3.29
C GLU A 323 -26.88 -1.58 -3.25
N LEU A 324 -27.41 -0.65 -4.03
CA LEU A 324 -27.09 0.76 -4.04
C LEU A 324 -28.39 1.58 -4.05
N ASP A 325 -28.72 2.18 -2.91
CA ASP A 325 -29.86 3.09 -2.73
C ASP A 325 -31.20 2.50 -3.23
N GLY A 326 -31.41 1.20 -3.04
CA GLY A 326 -32.60 0.43 -3.43
C GLY A 326 -32.46 -0.34 -4.73
N HIS A 327 -31.36 -0.17 -5.47
CA HIS A 327 -31.11 -0.81 -6.76
C HIS A 327 -30.16 -2.01 -6.61
N ARG A 328 -30.40 -3.11 -7.32
CA ARG A 328 -29.48 -4.26 -7.32
C ARG A 328 -28.16 -3.83 -7.94
N ARG A 329 -27.06 -3.99 -7.19
CA ARG A 329 -25.71 -3.60 -7.63
C ARG A 329 -24.88 -4.85 -7.83
N CYS A 330 -24.45 -5.07 -9.06
CA CYS A 330 -23.63 -6.20 -9.46
C CYS A 330 -22.24 -5.72 -9.91
N GLY A 331 -21.21 -6.53 -9.72
CA GLY A 331 -19.87 -6.16 -10.17
C GLY A 331 -18.76 -7.00 -9.58
N HIS A 332 -17.53 -6.53 -9.76
CA HIS A 332 -16.36 -7.08 -9.09
C HIS A 332 -15.27 -6.00 -8.98
N ASN A 333 -14.49 -6.03 -7.89
CA ASN A 333 -13.35 -5.14 -7.71
C ASN A 333 -12.03 -5.86 -8.03
N GLY A 334 -11.00 -5.09 -8.37
CA GLY A 334 -9.68 -5.61 -8.70
C GLY A 334 -8.61 -4.96 -7.86
N ALA A 335 -7.70 -5.76 -7.32
CA ALA A 335 -6.45 -5.29 -6.74
C ALA A 335 -5.34 -6.19 -7.25
N LEU A 336 -4.27 -5.59 -7.78
CA LEU A 336 -3.05 -6.28 -8.18
C LEU A 336 -1.94 -5.26 -8.23
N TYR A 337 -0.90 -5.47 -7.43
CA TYR A 337 0.36 -4.72 -7.43
C TYR A 337 0.32 -3.35 -8.11
N GLY A 338 -0.03 -2.32 -7.34
CA GLY A 338 -0.01 -0.94 -7.84
C GLY A 338 -1.22 -0.57 -8.69
N PHE A 339 -2.26 -1.41 -8.75
CA PHE A 339 -3.48 -1.13 -9.48
C PHE A 339 -4.71 -1.47 -8.65
N SER A 340 -5.72 -0.60 -8.76
CA SER A 340 -7.05 -0.79 -8.16
C SER A 340 -8.11 -0.57 -9.22
N THR A 341 -9.10 -1.45 -9.31
CA THR A 341 -10.20 -1.37 -10.29
C THR A 341 -11.53 -1.59 -9.60
N GLU A 342 -12.58 -0.91 -10.06
CA GLU A 342 -13.97 -1.19 -9.76
C GLU A 342 -14.73 -1.34 -11.08
N LEU A 343 -15.47 -2.44 -11.23
CA LEU A 343 -16.47 -2.64 -12.27
C LEU A 343 -17.81 -2.82 -11.55
N ALA A 344 -18.74 -1.88 -11.70
CA ALA A 344 -20.01 -1.90 -11.00
C ALA A 344 -21.16 -1.44 -11.91
N TYR A 345 -22.27 -2.18 -11.90
CA TYR A 345 -23.42 -1.86 -12.73
C TYR A 345 -24.74 -2.20 -12.03
N LEU A 346 -25.80 -1.58 -12.52
CA LEU A 346 -27.18 -1.77 -12.10
C LEU A 346 -27.91 -2.45 -13.27
N PRO A 347 -28.18 -3.76 -13.20
CA PRO A 347 -28.69 -4.52 -14.34
C PRO A 347 -30.04 -3.99 -14.82
N GLU A 348 -30.96 -3.72 -13.90
CA GLU A 348 -32.34 -3.30 -14.23
C GLU A 348 -32.41 -1.91 -14.86
N GLU A 349 -31.51 -1.01 -14.47
CA GLU A 349 -31.45 0.36 -15.00
C GLU A 349 -30.55 0.49 -16.23
N GLY A 350 -29.78 -0.55 -16.57
CA GLY A 350 -28.85 -0.50 -17.70
C GLY A 350 -27.65 0.43 -17.49
N LEU A 351 -27.29 0.74 -16.24
CA LEU A 351 -26.23 1.70 -15.93
C LEU A 351 -24.96 0.99 -15.45
N GLY A 352 -23.82 1.33 -16.03
CA GLY A 352 -22.53 0.73 -15.69
C GLY A 352 -21.44 1.78 -15.50
N VAL A 353 -20.53 1.51 -14.56
CA VAL A 353 -19.35 2.35 -14.32
C VAL A 353 -18.11 1.47 -14.13
N VAL A 354 -17.04 1.86 -14.81
CA VAL A 354 -15.70 1.28 -14.61
C VAL A 354 -14.76 2.37 -14.12
N VAL A 355 -13.97 2.10 -13.08
CA VAL A 355 -12.90 2.97 -12.58
C VAL A 355 -11.63 2.17 -12.42
N ALA A 356 -10.51 2.63 -12.96
CA ALA A 356 -9.20 2.01 -12.78
C ALA A 356 -8.16 3.05 -12.36
N ALA A 357 -7.30 2.71 -11.40
CA ALA A 357 -6.28 3.60 -10.86
C ALA A 357 -4.92 2.89 -10.75
N SER A 358 -3.82 3.63 -10.94
CA SER A 358 -2.43 3.14 -10.85
C SER A 358 -1.83 3.30 -9.45
N LEU A 359 -2.61 2.96 -8.42
CA LEU A 359 -2.18 2.95 -7.03
C LEU A 359 -2.71 1.71 -6.29
N ASP A 360 -1.84 1.06 -5.53
CA ASP A 360 -2.17 -0.11 -4.72
C ASP A 360 -3.12 0.24 -3.56
N GLY A 361 -4.00 -0.69 -3.18
CA GLY A 361 -4.90 -0.52 -2.04
C GLY A 361 -5.89 0.66 -2.15
N CYS A 362 -6.13 1.17 -3.36
CA CYS A 362 -6.98 2.35 -3.61
C CYS A 362 -8.45 1.99 -3.92
N ASN A 363 -8.86 0.74 -3.67
CA ASN A 363 -10.20 0.24 -3.99
C ASN A 363 -11.34 1.02 -3.32
N THR A 364 -11.11 1.58 -2.13
CA THR A 364 -12.11 2.42 -1.47
C THR A 364 -12.42 3.67 -2.28
N VAL A 365 -11.43 4.26 -2.95
CA VAL A 365 -11.63 5.43 -3.82
C VAL A 365 -12.32 5.03 -5.12
N THR A 366 -11.86 3.97 -5.79
CA THR A 366 -12.46 3.54 -7.08
C THR A 366 -13.94 3.18 -6.90
N ARG A 367 -14.27 2.45 -5.82
CA ARG A 367 -15.67 2.12 -5.47
C ARG A 367 -16.50 3.36 -5.15
N ARG A 368 -15.99 4.29 -4.35
CA ARG A 368 -16.72 5.53 -4.03
C ARG A 368 -17.01 6.38 -5.28
N LEU A 369 -16.06 6.46 -6.20
CA LEU A 369 -16.25 7.16 -7.47
C LEU A 369 -17.27 6.44 -8.36
N ALA A 370 -17.22 5.11 -8.44
CA ALA A 370 -18.19 4.31 -9.20
C ALA A 370 -19.61 4.48 -8.63
N ASP A 371 -19.78 4.31 -7.32
CA ASP A 371 -21.08 4.45 -6.65
C ASP A 371 -21.61 5.89 -6.76
N HIS A 372 -20.73 6.90 -6.71
CA HIS A 372 -21.13 8.29 -6.91
C HIS A 372 -21.59 8.55 -8.35
N ALA A 373 -20.86 8.02 -9.34
CA ALA A 373 -21.22 8.12 -10.74
C ALA A 373 -22.58 7.46 -11.03
N LEU A 374 -22.83 6.24 -10.52
CA LEU A 374 -24.13 5.58 -10.64
C LEU A 374 -25.27 6.43 -10.04
N ARG A 375 -25.06 7.02 -8.86
CA ARG A 375 -26.06 7.93 -8.24
C ARG A 375 -26.33 9.18 -9.09
N LEU A 376 -25.30 9.75 -9.72
CA LEU A 376 -25.45 10.89 -10.62
C LEU A 376 -26.24 10.51 -11.88
N MET A 377 -25.97 9.34 -12.46
CA MET A 377 -26.70 8.83 -13.62
C MET A 377 -28.17 8.55 -13.28
N LEU A 378 -28.44 7.87 -12.16
CA LEU A 378 -29.81 7.65 -11.66
C LEU A 378 -30.56 8.97 -11.42
N ALA A 379 -29.90 9.96 -10.82
CA ALA A 379 -30.52 11.27 -10.60
C ALA A 379 -30.86 11.97 -11.91
N THR A 380 -29.99 11.86 -12.93
CA THR A 380 -30.21 12.43 -14.27
C THR A 380 -31.42 11.78 -14.95
N LEU A 381 -31.47 10.45 -15.00
CA LEU A 381 -32.59 9.72 -15.61
C LEU A 381 -33.92 9.95 -14.87
N ALA A 382 -33.86 10.25 -13.57
CA ALA A 382 -35.04 10.55 -12.76
C ALA A 382 -35.41 12.05 -12.72
N ASP A 383 -34.71 12.92 -13.46
CA ASP A 383 -34.83 14.38 -13.42
C ASP A 383 -34.78 14.95 -11.98
N ARG A 384 -33.84 14.44 -11.19
CA ARG A 384 -33.59 14.85 -9.79
C ARG A 384 -32.32 15.70 -9.70
N PRO A 385 -32.22 16.57 -8.67
CA PRO A 385 -30.99 17.30 -8.40
C PRO A 385 -29.79 16.35 -8.24
N LEU A 386 -28.69 16.66 -8.92
CA LEU A 386 -27.47 15.87 -8.84
C LEU A 386 -26.92 15.89 -7.40
N PRO A 387 -26.72 14.71 -6.77
CA PRO A 387 -26.06 14.66 -5.48
C PRO A 387 -24.62 15.14 -5.61
N ARG A 388 -24.09 15.78 -4.56
CA ARG A 388 -22.67 16.18 -4.51
C ARG A 388 -21.89 15.31 -3.57
N LEU A 389 -20.68 14.92 -3.97
CA LEU A 389 -19.74 14.30 -3.06
C LEU A 389 -19.31 15.33 -1.99
N ALA A 390 -19.35 14.94 -0.73
CA ALA A 390 -18.93 15.82 0.36
C ALA A 390 -17.47 16.23 0.21
N THR A 391 -17.19 17.53 0.27
CA THR A 391 -15.82 18.04 0.15
C THR A 391 -14.97 17.60 1.34
N SER A 392 -13.86 16.92 1.05
CA SER A 392 -12.79 16.61 1.99
C SER A 392 -11.76 17.74 2.10
N ARG A 393 -11.44 18.14 3.34
CA ARG A 393 -10.47 19.21 3.66
C ARG A 393 -9.57 18.81 4.82
N GLY A 394 -8.39 19.42 4.90
CA GLY A 394 -7.52 19.31 6.07
C GLY A 394 -8.20 19.78 7.35
N ILE A 395 -7.73 19.27 8.49
CA ILE A 395 -8.25 19.64 9.81
C ILE A 395 -7.58 20.92 10.31
N ASN A 396 -8.31 21.75 11.06
CA ASN A 396 -7.71 22.92 11.73
C ASN A 396 -6.62 22.47 12.72
N PRO A 397 -5.40 23.06 12.70
CA PRO A 397 -4.29 22.56 13.51
C PRO A 397 -4.55 22.51 15.02
N ALA A 398 -5.20 23.53 15.57
CA ALA A 398 -5.53 23.53 17.00
C ALA A 398 -6.54 22.43 17.36
N ARG A 399 -7.47 22.08 16.46
CA ARG A 399 -8.40 20.97 16.67
C ARG A 399 -7.71 19.62 16.55
N GLY A 400 -6.89 19.42 15.52
CA GLY A 400 -6.16 18.17 15.32
C GLY A 400 -5.18 17.86 16.46
N LYS A 401 -4.40 18.86 16.91
CA LYS A 401 -3.50 18.73 18.07
C LYS A 401 -4.23 18.37 19.37
N ARG A 402 -5.48 18.80 19.55
CA ARG A 402 -6.30 18.41 20.73
C ARG A 402 -6.80 16.96 20.67
N LEU A 403 -6.97 16.42 19.46
CA LEU A 403 -7.35 15.03 19.25
C LEU A 403 -6.16 14.08 19.30
N ALA A 404 -4.95 14.58 19.05
CA ALA A 404 -3.74 13.76 19.12
C ALA A 404 -3.59 13.09 20.49
N GLY A 405 -3.19 11.82 20.49
CA GLY A 405 -3.10 11.00 21.68
C GLY A 405 -3.19 9.51 21.38
N LEU A 406 -2.84 8.70 22.38
CA LEU A 406 -3.12 7.28 22.40
C LEU A 406 -4.42 7.04 23.18
N TYR A 407 -5.28 6.20 22.64
CA TYR A 407 -6.56 5.83 23.23
C TYR A 407 -6.72 4.31 23.23
N GLU A 408 -7.46 3.79 24.19
CA GLU A 408 -7.67 2.36 24.40
C GLU A 408 -9.13 2.03 24.68
N ARG A 409 -9.49 0.83 24.27
CA ARG A 409 -10.74 0.16 24.64
C ARG A 409 -10.60 -1.36 24.50
N ASP A 410 -10.87 -2.10 25.57
CA ASP A 410 -10.92 -3.56 25.59
C ASP A 410 -9.65 -4.22 24.97
N GLY A 411 -8.48 -3.67 25.25
CA GLY A 411 -7.18 -4.05 24.69
C GLY A 411 -6.88 -3.51 23.29
N ASN A 412 -7.80 -2.76 22.68
CA ASN A 412 -7.61 -2.17 21.35
C ASN A 412 -7.07 -0.76 21.46
N LEU A 413 -5.89 -0.53 20.89
CA LEU A 413 -5.28 0.79 20.81
C LEU A 413 -5.67 1.53 19.53
N ALA A 414 -5.86 2.83 19.66
CA ALA A 414 -6.02 3.78 18.58
C ALA A 414 -5.11 4.98 18.85
N ARG A 415 -4.18 5.29 17.94
CA ARG A 415 -3.29 6.45 18.05
C ARG A 415 -3.67 7.50 17.03
N LEU A 416 -3.98 8.70 17.51
CA LEU A 416 -4.12 9.89 16.67
C LEU A 416 -2.83 10.70 16.75
N THR A 417 -2.18 10.92 15.60
CA THR A 417 -0.95 11.71 15.51
C THR A 417 -1.20 12.95 14.65
N TRP A 418 -0.80 14.12 15.14
CA TRP A 418 -0.76 15.34 14.32
C TRP A 418 0.61 15.46 13.66
N ASP A 419 0.68 15.28 12.35
CA ASP A 419 1.92 15.28 11.56
C ASP A 419 1.75 16.15 10.30
N ASP A 420 2.60 17.18 10.15
CA ASP A 420 2.62 18.10 9.00
C ASP A 420 1.23 18.51 8.48
N ASP A 421 0.43 19.06 9.40
CA ASP A 421 -0.93 19.53 9.19
C ASP A 421 -1.99 18.45 8.85
N ARG A 422 -1.64 17.19 9.06
CA ARG A 422 -2.53 16.02 8.93
C ARG A 422 -2.78 15.38 10.29
N LEU A 423 -3.97 14.80 10.45
CA LEU A 423 -4.29 13.97 11.61
C LEU A 423 -4.34 12.52 11.13
N LEU A 424 -3.40 11.69 11.58
CA LEU A 424 -3.31 10.28 11.20
C LEU A 424 -3.88 9.41 12.32
N LEU A 425 -4.81 8.52 11.99
CA LEU A 425 -5.31 7.47 12.85
C LEU A 425 -4.57 6.16 12.55
N GLU A 426 -3.81 5.67 13.51
CA GLU A 426 -3.30 4.31 13.52
C GLU A 426 -4.22 3.43 14.36
N MET A 427 -4.84 2.44 13.74
CA MET A 427 -5.75 1.50 14.41
C MET A 427 -5.88 0.21 13.59
N ARG A 428 -5.88 -0.94 14.28
CA ARG A 428 -6.08 -2.28 13.65
C ARG A 428 -5.17 -2.54 12.45
N GLY A 429 -3.91 -2.14 12.55
CA GLY A 429 -2.94 -2.36 11.47
C GLY A 429 -3.22 -1.55 10.21
N LYS A 430 -3.85 -0.38 10.34
CA LYS A 430 -3.96 0.63 9.29
C LYS A 430 -3.56 2.00 9.84
N ILE A 431 -2.91 2.79 8.98
CA ILE A 431 -2.67 4.22 9.22
C ILE A 431 -3.47 4.97 8.17
N CYS A 432 -4.45 5.76 8.63
CA CYS A 432 -5.35 6.49 7.75
C CYS A 432 -5.39 7.97 8.13
N GLU A 433 -5.47 8.86 7.14
CA GLU A 433 -5.75 10.26 7.38
C GLU A 433 -7.20 10.49 7.83
N VAL A 434 -7.36 11.29 8.87
CA VAL A 434 -8.63 11.85 9.34
C VAL A 434 -8.74 13.27 8.79
N ARG A 435 -9.81 13.52 8.04
CA ARG A 435 -10.07 14.78 7.33
C ARG A 435 -11.41 15.37 7.76
N ASN A 436 -11.64 16.63 7.44
CA ASN A 436 -12.95 17.27 7.59
C ASN A 436 -13.79 17.00 6.34
N VAL A 437 -14.80 16.14 6.45
CA VAL A 437 -15.73 15.79 5.38
C VAL A 437 -17.14 16.24 5.80
N GLY A 438 -17.70 17.22 5.09
CA GLY A 438 -19.05 17.73 5.41
C GLY A 438 -19.21 18.30 6.83
N GLY A 439 -18.14 18.81 7.44
CA GLY A 439 -18.15 19.36 8.80
C GLY A 439 -17.83 18.36 9.91
N ARG A 440 -17.63 17.08 9.58
CA ARG A 440 -17.30 16.00 10.51
C ARG A 440 -15.85 15.55 10.32
N PHE A 441 -15.20 15.11 11.39
CA PHE A 441 -13.91 14.45 11.25
C PHE A 441 -14.14 12.99 10.86
N THR A 442 -13.60 12.62 9.72
CA THR A 442 -13.89 11.36 9.05
C THR A 442 -12.60 10.83 8.48
N VAL A 443 -12.33 9.54 8.71
CA VAL A 443 -11.28 8.83 8.00
C VAL A 443 -11.55 8.94 6.51
N ASP A 444 -10.61 9.47 5.75
CA ASP A 444 -10.70 9.67 4.32
C ASP A 444 -9.31 9.57 3.68
N ASP A 445 -8.94 8.34 3.31
CA ASP A 445 -7.63 7.96 2.78
C ASP A 445 -7.79 6.97 1.61
N ARG A 446 -6.68 6.57 0.98
CA ARG A 446 -6.58 5.66 -0.18
C ARG A 446 -7.38 4.38 -0.01
N HIS A 447 -7.27 3.76 1.17
CA HIS A 447 -7.82 2.43 1.44
C HIS A 447 -9.00 2.45 2.42
N SER A 448 -9.35 3.59 3.01
CA SER A 448 -10.38 3.69 4.07
C SER A 448 -11.19 4.98 3.96
N PHE A 449 -12.51 4.89 4.16
CA PHE A 449 -13.39 6.05 4.20
C PHE A 449 -14.55 5.84 5.20
N GLY A 450 -14.99 6.92 5.84
CA GLY A 450 -16.30 7.00 6.50
C GLY A 450 -16.29 6.85 8.03
N THR A 451 -15.23 6.31 8.63
CA THR A 451 -15.13 6.20 10.10
C THR A 451 -15.06 7.58 10.74
N GLN A 452 -16.07 7.95 11.52
CA GLN A 452 -16.13 9.26 12.18
C GLN A 452 -15.30 9.29 13.47
N ILE A 453 -14.63 10.42 13.73
CA ILE A 453 -13.86 10.68 14.95
C ILE A 453 -14.49 11.85 15.69
N GLU A 454 -15.00 11.61 16.89
CA GLU A 454 -15.70 12.62 17.67
C GLU A 454 -15.01 12.79 19.02
N ARG A 455 -14.79 14.03 19.45
CA ARG A 455 -14.31 14.29 20.80
C ARG A 455 -15.51 14.23 21.75
N LEU A 456 -15.41 13.40 22.79
CA LEU A 456 -16.41 13.32 23.83
C LEU A 456 -16.06 14.29 24.98
N ASP A 457 -14.83 14.24 25.47
CA ASP A 457 -14.30 15.15 26.50
C ASP A 457 -12.77 15.34 26.39
N SER A 458 -12.06 15.70 27.47
CA SER A 458 -10.58 15.84 27.45
C SER A 458 -9.84 14.50 27.38
N GLU A 459 -10.42 13.46 27.95
CA GLU A 459 -9.83 12.14 28.12
C GLU A 459 -10.48 11.07 27.24
N SER A 460 -11.48 11.40 26.43
CA SER A 460 -12.15 10.40 25.58
C SER A 460 -12.57 10.91 24.21
N ILE A 461 -12.57 9.97 23.26
CA ILE A 461 -13.05 10.14 21.88
C ILE A 461 -13.98 9.00 21.50
N ALA A 462 -14.83 9.19 20.50
CA ALA A 462 -15.55 8.12 19.83
C ALA A 462 -14.94 7.89 18.44
N ILE A 463 -14.69 6.62 18.10
CA ILE A 463 -14.25 6.17 16.78
C ILE A 463 -15.37 5.31 16.20
N GLY A 464 -16.01 5.76 15.13
CA GLY A 464 -17.20 5.09 14.56
C GLY A 464 -18.33 4.93 15.57
N GLY A 465 -18.53 5.92 16.46
CA GLY A 465 -19.51 5.88 17.54
C GLY A 465 -19.10 5.05 18.77
N THR A 466 -17.93 4.40 18.73
CA THR A 466 -17.43 3.56 19.82
C THR A 466 -16.49 4.38 20.71
N PRO A 467 -16.77 4.56 22.03
CA PRO A 467 -15.90 5.34 22.91
C PRO A 467 -14.57 4.64 23.21
N TYR A 468 -13.50 5.44 23.24
CA TYR A 468 -12.13 5.10 23.64
C TYR A 468 -11.62 6.11 24.67
N THR A 469 -10.86 5.63 25.65
CA THR A 469 -10.28 6.46 26.72
C THR A 469 -8.81 6.70 26.46
N ARG A 470 -8.34 7.92 26.70
CA ARG A 470 -6.94 8.32 26.55
C ARG A 470 -6.10 7.49 27.51
N VAL A 471 -5.04 6.90 26.96
CA VAL A 471 -4.05 6.14 27.74
C VAL A 471 -2.93 7.08 28.16
N ASP A 472 -2.60 7.05 29.43
CA ASP A 472 -1.30 7.52 29.89
C ASP A 472 -0.27 6.41 29.69
N LEU A 473 0.82 6.72 29.00
CA LEU A 473 1.85 5.77 28.55
C LEU A 473 2.74 5.31 29.72
N THR A 474 2.21 5.13 30.92
CA THR A 474 3.03 4.98 32.13
C THR A 474 3.61 3.60 32.33
N MET A 475 3.00 2.57 31.75
CA MET A 475 3.43 1.19 31.97
C MET A 475 3.80 0.48 30.66
N PRO A 476 5.00 -0.12 30.57
CA PRO A 476 5.36 -0.97 29.44
C PRO A 476 4.51 -2.25 29.42
N PRO A 477 4.21 -2.81 28.24
CA PRO A 477 3.66 -4.16 28.15
C PRO A 477 4.68 -5.18 28.70
N PRO A 478 4.24 -6.39 29.08
CA PRO A 478 5.17 -7.45 29.45
C PRO A 478 6.13 -7.76 28.28
N PRO A 479 7.36 -8.24 28.56
CA PRO A 479 8.26 -8.72 27.52
C PRO A 479 7.63 -9.83 26.68
N CYS A 480 8.07 -9.93 25.43
CA CYS A 480 7.71 -11.05 24.55
C CYS A 480 8.05 -12.38 25.24
N PRO A 481 7.11 -13.35 25.29
CA PRO A 481 7.40 -14.69 25.82
C PRO A 481 8.59 -15.32 25.08
N PRO A 482 9.59 -15.91 25.77
CA PRO A 482 10.80 -16.45 25.14
C PRO A 482 10.52 -17.44 24.00
N GLU A 483 9.48 -18.25 24.14
CA GLU A 483 9.02 -19.22 23.15
C GLU A 483 8.47 -18.58 21.87
N LEU A 484 8.09 -17.30 21.90
CA LEU A 484 7.56 -16.58 20.73
C LEU A 484 8.63 -15.76 19.98
N VAL A 485 9.76 -15.46 20.63
CA VAL A 485 10.79 -14.55 20.12
C VAL A 485 11.31 -15.00 18.74
N GLU A 486 11.54 -16.30 18.55
CA GLU A 486 12.11 -16.81 17.30
C GLU A 486 11.18 -16.64 16.10
N TYR A 487 9.86 -16.60 16.29
CA TYR A 487 8.90 -16.43 15.19
C TYR A 487 8.79 -14.97 14.74
N VAL A 488 9.10 -14.01 15.62
CA VAL A 488 9.05 -12.58 15.29
C VAL A 488 10.08 -12.28 14.20
N GLY A 489 9.66 -11.62 13.13
CA GLY A 489 10.53 -11.31 12.00
C GLY A 489 9.80 -10.96 10.71
N GLU A 490 10.60 -10.81 9.66
CA GLU A 490 10.15 -10.53 8.30
C GLU A 490 10.38 -11.76 7.42
N TYR A 491 9.43 -12.03 6.52
CA TYR A 491 9.45 -13.18 5.64
C TYR A 491 9.01 -12.79 4.22
N GLY A 492 9.53 -13.49 3.21
CA GLY A 492 9.15 -13.35 1.81
C GLY A 492 9.88 -12.23 1.06
N TRP A 493 9.17 -11.63 0.11
CA TRP A 493 9.75 -10.79 -0.94
C TRP A 493 9.75 -9.30 -0.59
N ASP A 494 10.62 -8.52 -1.23
CA ASP A 494 10.68 -7.06 -1.03
C ASP A 494 9.38 -6.34 -1.44
N HIS A 495 8.69 -6.83 -2.48
CA HIS A 495 7.42 -6.29 -2.94
C HIS A 495 6.22 -6.72 -2.09
N ASN A 496 6.37 -7.72 -1.22
CA ASN A 496 5.29 -8.25 -0.39
C ASN A 496 5.84 -8.98 0.85
N VAL A 497 6.16 -8.21 1.89
CA VAL A 497 6.74 -8.74 3.13
C VAL A 497 5.63 -9.21 4.06
N LEU A 498 5.75 -10.45 4.55
CA LEU A 498 4.98 -10.97 5.67
C LEU A 498 5.70 -10.61 6.97
N TYR A 499 5.06 -9.81 7.83
CA TYR A 499 5.59 -9.57 9.18
C TYR A 499 4.90 -10.49 10.17
N ILE A 500 5.69 -11.21 10.96
CA ILE A 500 5.21 -11.86 12.18
C ILE A 500 5.70 -11.02 13.35
N ARG A 501 4.78 -10.58 14.19
CA ARG A 501 5.08 -9.70 15.33
C ARG A 501 4.38 -10.17 16.59
N GLU A 502 4.96 -9.89 17.74
CA GLU A 502 4.32 -10.16 19.03
C GLU A 502 3.52 -8.92 19.50
N ARG A 503 2.33 -9.14 20.06
CA ARG A 503 1.52 -8.14 20.77
C ARG A 503 0.79 -8.80 21.94
N ALA A 504 1.06 -8.33 23.15
CA ALA A 504 0.40 -8.77 24.39
C ALA A 504 0.47 -10.29 24.61
N GLY A 505 1.65 -10.87 24.37
CA GLY A 505 1.93 -12.30 24.55
C GLY A 505 1.35 -13.20 23.45
N ARG A 506 0.93 -12.64 22.31
CA ARG A 506 0.40 -13.38 21.15
C ARG A 506 1.07 -12.92 19.87
N LEU A 507 1.13 -13.80 18.88
CA LEU A 507 1.61 -13.42 17.55
C LEU A 507 0.49 -12.82 16.69
N GLU A 508 0.87 -11.94 15.78
CA GLU A 508 0.04 -11.39 14.72
C GLU A 508 0.82 -11.42 13.40
N ALA A 509 0.10 -11.56 12.29
CA ALA A 509 0.64 -11.47 10.94
C ALA A 509 0.16 -10.19 10.26
N LEU A 510 1.09 -9.40 9.71
CA LEU A 510 0.76 -8.36 8.72
C LEU A 510 0.98 -8.92 7.33
N ILE A 511 -0.12 -9.06 6.58
CA ILE A 511 -0.18 -9.67 5.26
C ILE A 511 -0.52 -8.57 4.23
N GLU A 512 0.20 -8.55 3.10
CA GLU A 512 0.00 -7.60 1.99
C GLU A 512 -0.09 -6.13 2.46
N TRP A 513 0.75 -5.72 3.41
CA TRP A 513 0.85 -4.35 3.95
C TRP A 513 -0.38 -3.80 4.70
N PHE A 514 -1.56 -4.43 4.59
CA PHE A 514 -2.84 -3.86 5.02
C PHE A 514 -3.66 -4.75 5.95
N TRP A 515 -3.34 -6.05 6.05
CA TRP A 515 -4.14 -7.03 6.77
C TRP A 515 -3.41 -7.52 8.01
N MET A 516 -3.79 -6.99 9.17
CA MET A 516 -3.27 -7.42 10.46
C MET A 516 -4.18 -8.48 11.07
N GLU A 517 -3.69 -9.71 11.12
CA GLU A 517 -4.46 -10.87 11.58
C GLU A 517 -3.87 -11.47 12.86
N PRO A 518 -4.66 -11.68 13.93
CA PRO A 518 -4.17 -12.35 15.12
C PRO A 518 -3.93 -13.85 14.85
N LEU A 519 -2.90 -14.40 15.48
CA LEU A 519 -2.53 -15.81 15.36
C LEU A 519 -2.84 -16.56 16.66
N THR A 520 -3.49 -17.73 16.52
CA THR A 520 -3.79 -18.62 17.65
C THR A 520 -2.90 -19.86 17.55
N ALA A 521 -2.15 -20.17 18.61
CA ALA A 521 -1.31 -21.37 18.62
C ALA A 521 -2.14 -22.65 18.46
N ALA A 522 -1.76 -23.50 17.50
CA ALA A 522 -2.43 -24.76 17.18
C ALA A 522 -1.52 -25.99 17.32
N GLY A 523 -0.25 -25.77 17.68
CA GLY A 523 0.75 -26.80 17.92
C GLY A 523 2.18 -26.26 17.77
N PRO A 524 3.20 -27.11 17.90
CA PRO A 524 4.57 -26.74 17.60
C PRO A 524 4.68 -26.17 16.18
N ASP A 525 5.29 -24.98 16.04
CA ASP A 525 5.48 -24.29 14.76
C ASP A 525 4.19 -24.05 13.94
N ARG A 526 2.99 -24.12 14.55
CA ARG A 526 1.69 -24.00 13.86
C ARG A 526 0.76 -23.00 14.53
N PHE A 527 0.22 -22.10 13.72
CA PHE A 527 -0.70 -21.06 14.18
C PHE A 527 -1.89 -20.89 13.23
N GLU A 528 -3.10 -20.87 13.78
CA GLU A 528 -4.35 -20.64 13.05
C GLU A 528 -4.63 -19.15 12.86
N LEU A 529 -5.11 -18.81 11.65
CA LEU A 529 -5.70 -17.51 11.33
C LEU A 529 -7.19 -17.50 11.72
N PRO A 530 -7.82 -16.31 11.81
CA PRO A 530 -9.20 -16.22 12.24
C PRO A 530 -10.16 -17.08 11.39
N PRO A 531 -11.14 -17.80 11.99
CA PRO A 531 -11.94 -18.78 11.27
C PRO A 531 -12.99 -18.18 10.34
N ARG A 532 -13.37 -16.90 10.53
CA ARG A 532 -14.49 -16.26 9.80
C ARG A 532 -14.17 -14.87 9.25
N SER A 533 -12.93 -14.42 9.35
CA SER A 533 -12.53 -13.08 8.94
C SER A 533 -11.09 -13.06 8.43
N GLY A 534 -10.73 -11.98 7.73
CA GLY A 534 -9.40 -11.80 7.20
C GLY A 534 -9.20 -12.47 5.84
N LEU A 535 -8.06 -12.16 5.23
CA LEU A 535 -7.76 -12.54 3.85
C LEU A 535 -7.62 -14.07 3.67
N TYR A 536 -7.10 -14.74 4.70
CA TYR A 536 -6.78 -16.17 4.76
C TYR A 536 -7.64 -16.89 5.81
N ALA A 537 -8.92 -16.54 5.91
CA ALA A 537 -9.81 -17.07 6.94
C ALA A 537 -9.82 -18.61 6.97
N SER A 538 -9.73 -19.19 8.18
CA SER A 538 -9.62 -20.65 8.43
C SER A 538 -8.36 -21.33 7.89
N GLU A 539 -7.37 -20.60 7.39
CA GLU A 539 -6.05 -21.16 7.04
C GLU A 539 -5.09 -21.04 8.23
N GLU A 540 -3.85 -21.47 8.01
CA GLU A 540 -2.80 -21.44 9.03
C GLU A 540 -1.48 -20.89 8.50
N ILE A 541 -0.63 -20.49 9.44
CA ILE A 541 0.80 -20.26 9.23
C ILE A 541 1.56 -21.40 9.90
N ARG A 542 2.41 -22.06 9.13
CA ARG A 542 3.35 -23.08 9.64
C ARG A 542 4.78 -22.63 9.46
N PHE A 543 5.62 -22.75 10.48
CA PHE A 543 7.02 -22.39 10.37
C PHE A 543 7.87 -23.59 9.97
N ARG A 544 8.79 -23.38 9.02
CA ARG A 544 9.83 -24.35 8.66
C ARG A 544 11.11 -24.01 9.41
N ARG A 545 11.85 -25.05 9.78
CA ARG A 545 13.17 -24.93 10.39
C ARG A 545 14.25 -25.44 9.44
N ASP A 546 15.42 -24.82 9.49
CA ASP A 546 16.62 -25.31 8.81
C ASP A 546 17.21 -26.53 9.55
N PRO A 547 18.24 -27.20 8.99
CA PRO A 547 18.90 -28.33 9.66
C PRO A 547 19.54 -28.00 11.02
N GLN A 548 19.75 -26.71 11.33
CA GLN A 548 20.28 -26.23 12.61
C GLN A 548 19.16 -25.96 13.63
N GLY A 549 17.90 -26.13 13.23
CA GLY A 549 16.72 -25.93 14.07
C GLY A 549 16.24 -24.48 14.13
N ALA A 550 16.85 -23.55 13.40
CA ALA A 550 16.40 -22.17 13.32
C ALA A 550 15.26 -22.03 12.32
N ILE A 551 14.29 -21.17 12.62
CA ILE A 551 13.17 -20.91 11.72
C ILE A 551 13.70 -20.31 10.41
N SER A 552 13.48 -20.99 9.29
CA SER A 552 13.94 -20.58 7.95
C SER A 552 12.83 -19.95 7.11
N ALA A 553 11.57 -20.29 7.33
CA ALA A 553 10.44 -19.74 6.58
C ALA A 553 9.13 -19.76 7.37
N ALA A 554 8.19 -18.90 6.99
CA ALA A 554 6.79 -18.95 7.38
C ALA A 554 5.94 -19.39 6.17
N VAL A 555 5.12 -20.42 6.31
CA VAL A 555 4.29 -20.98 5.24
C VAL A 555 2.85 -20.54 5.48
N LEU A 556 2.38 -19.55 4.73
CA LEU A 556 1.03 -18.99 4.80
C LEU A 556 0.13 -19.66 3.76
N GLY A 557 -0.85 -20.46 4.18
CA GLY A 557 -1.79 -21.08 3.24
C GLY A 557 -1.11 -21.91 2.16
N GLU A 558 -0.11 -22.73 2.56
CA GLU A 558 0.79 -23.50 1.70
C GLU A 558 1.87 -22.74 0.93
N VAL A 559 1.85 -21.40 0.93
CA VAL A 559 2.87 -20.58 0.25
C VAL A 559 4.05 -20.28 1.18
N PRO A 560 5.30 -20.66 0.83
CA PRO A 560 6.47 -20.38 1.66
C PRO A 560 6.98 -18.94 1.50
N PHE A 561 7.15 -18.25 2.63
CA PHE A 561 7.80 -16.96 2.75
C PHE A 561 9.13 -17.17 3.47
N GLU A 562 10.24 -17.11 2.74
CA GLU A 562 11.59 -17.30 3.29
C GLU A 562 11.95 -16.19 4.29
N ARG A 563 12.61 -16.54 5.40
CA ARG A 563 13.03 -15.56 6.42
C ARG A 563 14.00 -14.56 5.81
N ARG A 564 13.74 -13.27 6.04
CA ARG A 564 14.55 -12.16 5.56
C ARG A 564 15.61 -11.79 6.59
N ALA A 565 16.82 -11.51 6.13
CA ALA A 565 17.86 -10.89 6.93
C ALA A 565 17.76 -9.36 6.78
N VAL A 566 17.17 -8.68 7.77
CA VAL A 566 16.92 -7.23 7.71
C VAL A 566 17.58 -6.50 8.88
N GLY A 567 18.30 -5.43 8.56
CA GLY A 567 19.01 -4.63 9.55
C GLY A 567 20.24 -5.34 10.11
N THR A 568 20.55 -5.07 11.37
CA THR A 568 21.68 -5.71 12.07
C THR A 568 21.22 -6.73 13.09
N MET A 569 22.13 -7.66 13.43
CA MET A 569 21.95 -8.52 14.60
C MET A 569 22.14 -7.72 15.88
N GLU A 570 21.75 -8.31 17.00
CA GLU A 570 21.87 -7.69 18.31
C GLU A 570 23.34 -7.40 18.66
N GLY A 571 23.61 -6.17 19.11
CA GLY A 571 24.95 -5.71 19.49
C GLY A 571 25.83 -5.26 18.32
N GLU A 572 25.41 -5.49 17.08
CA GLU A 572 26.10 -4.99 15.90
C GLU A 572 25.74 -3.53 15.62
N THR A 573 26.66 -2.82 14.96
CA THR A 573 26.39 -1.48 14.42
C THR A 573 26.38 -1.60 12.93
N PHE A 574 25.33 -1.07 12.30
CA PHE A 574 25.16 -1.10 10.85
C PHE A 574 26.37 -0.44 10.17
N LYS A 575 26.74 -0.91 8.98
CA LYS A 575 27.88 -0.38 8.23
C LYS A 575 27.52 -0.26 6.76
N ILE A 576 27.99 0.81 6.13
CA ILE A 576 28.02 0.95 4.68
C ILE A 576 29.42 0.69 4.14
N ALA A 577 29.53 0.41 2.84
CA ALA A 577 30.77 0.60 2.10
C ALA A 577 30.81 2.06 1.60
N PRO A 578 31.68 2.93 2.13
CA PRO A 578 31.75 4.33 1.70
C PRO A 578 32.21 4.46 0.25
N LEU A 579 31.62 5.41 -0.50
CA LEU A 579 32.00 5.71 -1.89
C LEU A 579 33.42 6.29 -2.03
N HIS A 580 33.94 6.89 -0.96
CA HIS A 580 35.25 7.53 -0.91
C HIS A 580 35.95 7.21 0.41
N ASP A 581 37.29 7.22 0.40
CA ASP A 581 38.06 7.05 1.63
C ASP A 581 37.98 8.28 2.56
N GLN A 582 38.38 8.11 3.81
CA GLN A 582 38.29 9.17 4.82
C GLN A 582 39.11 10.42 4.47
N ALA A 583 40.27 10.27 3.82
CA ALA A 583 41.14 11.40 3.49
C ALA A 583 40.51 12.25 2.37
N GLN A 584 39.96 11.59 1.36
CA GLN A 584 39.22 12.23 0.28
C GLN A 584 37.97 12.96 0.80
N LEU A 585 37.18 12.31 1.66
CA LEU A 585 35.99 12.91 2.26
C LEU A 585 36.32 14.18 3.05
N ARG A 586 37.38 14.14 3.88
CA ARG A 586 37.85 15.31 4.63
C ARG A 586 38.31 16.44 3.71
N LEU A 587 39.03 16.12 2.63
CA LEU A 587 39.47 17.11 1.64
C LEU A 587 38.27 17.78 0.95
N MET A 588 37.34 16.98 0.43
CA MET A 588 36.11 17.47 -0.22
C MET A 588 35.29 18.35 0.71
N ALA A 589 35.12 17.96 1.97
CA ALA A 589 34.38 18.74 2.95
C ALA A 589 35.11 20.04 3.37
N SER A 590 36.45 20.03 3.46
CA SER A 590 37.26 21.20 3.83
C SER A 590 37.27 22.31 2.77
N THR A 591 37.01 21.96 1.51
CA THR A 591 37.00 22.88 0.37
C THR A 591 35.59 23.39 0.03
N ALA A 592 34.57 22.89 0.73
CA ALA A 592 33.19 23.27 0.54
C ALA A 592 32.70 24.23 1.64
N MET A 593 31.69 25.03 1.33
CA MET A 593 31.08 25.98 2.27
C MET A 593 29.61 25.65 2.52
N PRO A 594 29.11 25.84 3.76
CA PRO A 594 27.68 25.70 4.04
C PRO A 594 26.87 26.73 3.24
N PRO A 595 25.60 26.44 2.93
CA PRO A 595 24.68 27.43 2.38
C PRO A 595 24.58 28.66 3.30
N ILE A 596 24.58 29.85 2.71
CA ILE A 596 24.44 31.11 3.44
C ILE A 596 22.96 31.42 3.64
N GLU A 597 22.58 31.71 4.88
CA GLU A 597 21.22 32.13 5.22
C GLU A 597 21.22 33.49 5.92
N THR A 598 20.22 34.32 5.60
CA THR A 598 20.03 35.64 6.20
C THR A 598 18.81 35.65 7.14
N GLY A 599 18.77 36.59 8.09
CA GLY A 599 17.60 36.78 8.96
C GLY A 599 17.40 35.69 10.01
N LYS A 600 18.50 35.03 10.43
CA LYS A 600 18.49 33.99 11.47
C LYS A 600 18.82 34.56 12.83
N LEU A 601 18.37 33.88 13.89
CA LEU A 601 18.73 34.18 15.27
C LEU A 601 20.20 33.89 15.53
N ALA A 602 20.78 34.59 16.51
CA ALA A 602 22.12 34.30 16.99
C ALA A 602 22.15 32.89 17.67
N PRO A 603 23.13 32.03 17.36
CA PRO A 603 23.26 30.74 18.01
C PRO A 603 23.56 30.87 19.51
N ASP A 604 22.91 30.03 20.33
CA ASP A 604 23.13 29.88 21.77
C ASP A 604 23.18 28.39 22.10
N LEU A 605 24.28 27.76 21.72
CA LEU A 605 24.51 26.33 21.94
C LEU A 605 24.94 26.09 23.39
N VAL A 606 24.19 25.22 24.08
CA VAL A 606 24.47 24.80 25.46
C VAL A 606 24.70 23.30 25.51
N ASP A 607 25.53 22.88 26.48
CA ASP A 607 25.77 21.47 26.74
C ASP A 607 24.56 20.86 27.46
N ILE A 608 23.97 19.82 26.86
CA ILE A 608 22.77 19.17 27.37
C ILE A 608 22.97 18.66 28.80
N THR A 609 24.19 18.21 29.15
CA THR A 609 24.50 17.68 30.48
C THR A 609 24.42 18.76 31.58
N THR A 610 24.51 20.04 31.23
CA THR A 610 24.33 21.15 32.18
C THR A 610 22.85 21.44 32.45
N VAL A 611 21.98 21.12 31.51
CA VAL A 611 20.51 21.26 31.64
C VAL A 611 19.89 20.00 32.24
N ILE A 612 20.44 18.83 31.91
CA ILE A 612 19.95 17.51 32.27
C ILE A 612 21.13 16.66 32.80
N PRO A 613 21.52 16.81 34.08
CA PRO A 613 22.72 16.14 34.62
C PRO A 613 22.70 14.61 34.61
N SER A 614 21.51 13.99 34.51
CA SER A 614 21.34 12.54 34.40
C SER A 614 21.60 11.99 33.00
N THR A 615 21.87 12.84 32.01
CA THR A 615 22.11 12.43 30.63
C THR A 615 23.33 11.52 30.53
N ARG A 616 23.19 10.39 29.83
CA ARG A 616 24.32 9.57 29.40
C ARG A 616 24.66 9.85 27.95
N LEU A 617 25.94 9.69 27.61
CA LEU A 617 26.48 10.00 26.30
C LEU A 617 27.03 8.73 25.65
N ASP A 618 26.54 8.43 24.45
CA ASP A 618 27.09 7.44 23.52
C ASP A 618 27.24 8.13 22.16
N LEU A 619 28.10 9.16 22.08
CA LEU A 619 28.29 9.96 20.87
C LEU A 619 28.99 9.12 19.80
N ARG A 620 28.19 8.54 18.90
CA ARG A 620 28.63 7.51 17.94
C ARG A 620 29.69 8.01 16.97
N TYR A 621 29.63 9.28 16.62
CA TYR A 621 30.59 9.92 15.71
C TYR A 621 31.85 10.47 16.42
N ALA A 622 31.94 10.38 17.76
CA ALA A 622 33.19 10.57 18.50
C ALA A 622 34.02 9.26 18.62
N THR A 623 33.50 8.14 18.12
CA THR A 623 34.16 6.83 18.10
C THR A 623 34.11 6.24 16.69
N SER A 624 34.70 5.05 16.48
CA SER A 624 34.52 4.27 15.25
C SER A 624 33.24 3.42 15.26
N ASN A 625 32.41 3.54 16.29
CA ASN A 625 31.20 2.73 16.44
C ASN A 625 29.98 3.34 15.73
N ASN A 626 30.10 3.60 14.43
CA ASN A 626 29.06 4.20 13.58
C ASN A 626 29.04 3.60 12.17
N PHE A 627 28.09 3.99 11.33
CA PHE A 627 27.90 3.41 9.99
C PHE A 627 29.10 3.53 9.03
N MET A 628 30.07 4.41 9.31
CA MET A 628 31.27 4.61 8.50
C MET A 628 32.55 4.07 9.15
N SER A 629 32.46 3.50 10.35
CA SER A 629 33.63 3.08 11.14
C SER A 629 34.69 4.18 11.33
N THR A 630 34.26 5.45 11.42
CA THR A 630 35.15 6.62 11.34
C THR A 630 34.93 7.59 12.51
N VAL A 631 36.00 8.14 13.09
CA VAL A 631 35.90 9.20 14.10
C VAL A 631 35.77 10.58 13.42
N PHE A 632 34.69 11.30 13.72
CA PHE A 632 34.38 12.63 13.18
C PHE A 632 34.46 13.75 14.22
N TYR A 633 34.16 13.45 15.49
CA TYR A 633 34.27 14.40 16.60
C TYR A 633 35.53 14.12 17.41
N ARG A 634 36.21 15.17 17.88
CA ARG A 634 37.36 15.03 18.79
C ARG A 634 36.95 14.99 20.26
N GLU A 635 35.78 15.52 20.58
CA GLU A 635 35.21 15.55 21.93
C GLU A 635 33.80 14.94 21.91
N ALA A 636 33.47 14.16 22.93
CA ALA A 636 32.13 13.60 23.12
C ALA A 636 31.24 14.61 23.88
N ARG A 637 30.81 15.67 23.21
CA ARG A 637 29.89 16.69 23.74
C ARG A 637 28.56 16.66 22.99
N ALA A 638 27.46 16.84 23.71
CA ALA A 638 26.14 16.97 23.11
C ALA A 638 25.64 18.40 23.32
N LEU A 639 25.52 19.16 22.22
CA LEU A 639 25.14 20.58 22.24
C LEU A 639 23.81 20.79 21.52
N LEU A 640 22.94 21.64 22.08
CA LEU A 640 21.70 22.07 21.45
C LEU A 640 21.51 23.58 21.64
N GLN A 641 20.68 24.20 20.79
CA GLN A 641 20.17 25.54 21.08
C GLN A 641 19.45 25.53 22.43
N ARG A 642 19.65 26.56 23.25
CA ARG A 642 19.07 26.62 24.61
C ARG A 642 17.57 26.26 24.67
N PRO A 643 16.68 26.79 23.80
CA PRO A 643 15.26 26.41 23.83
C PRO A 643 15.01 24.92 23.52
N ALA A 644 15.83 24.32 22.65
CA ALA A 644 15.78 22.90 22.36
C ALA A 644 16.30 22.06 23.54
N ALA A 645 17.38 22.48 24.21
CA ALA A 645 17.89 21.82 25.42
C ALA A 645 16.87 21.86 26.58
N GLU A 646 16.21 23.01 26.79
CA GLU A 646 15.14 23.14 27.79
C GLU A 646 13.91 22.29 27.44
N ALA A 647 13.59 22.19 26.15
CA ALA A 647 12.55 21.28 25.67
C ALA A 647 12.89 19.82 25.97
N LEU A 648 14.11 19.40 25.66
CA LEU A 648 14.60 18.06 26.00
C LEU A 648 14.60 17.84 27.52
N GLY A 649 14.86 18.87 28.32
CA GLY A 649 14.75 18.81 29.78
C GLY A 649 13.33 18.52 30.29
N ARG A 650 12.30 19.01 29.58
CA ARG A 650 10.91 18.62 29.87
C ARG A 650 10.64 17.15 29.52
N ALA A 651 11.13 16.69 28.37
CA ALA A 651 11.03 15.28 27.97
C ALA A 651 11.74 14.36 28.98
N ALA A 652 12.95 14.71 29.41
CA ALA A 652 13.74 13.94 30.38
C ALA A 652 13.03 13.78 31.74
N LYS A 653 12.31 14.81 32.21
CA LYS A 653 11.47 14.69 33.42
C LYS A 653 10.35 13.67 33.25
N ASN A 654 9.70 13.65 32.08
CA ASN A 654 8.66 12.67 31.78
C ASN A 654 9.24 11.25 31.68
N PHE A 655 10.40 11.07 31.04
CA PHE A 655 11.08 9.78 31.01
C PHE A 655 11.50 9.30 32.42
N ALA A 656 12.01 10.20 33.26
CA ALA A 656 12.40 9.86 34.62
C ALA A 656 11.21 9.41 35.47
N ALA A 657 10.03 10.01 35.27
CA ALA A 657 8.79 9.57 35.90
C ALA A 657 8.36 8.15 35.45
N LEU A 658 8.84 7.69 34.30
CA LEU A 658 8.65 6.34 33.76
C LEU A 658 9.77 5.36 34.16
N GLY A 659 10.77 5.79 34.94
CA GLY A 659 11.92 4.96 35.30
C GLY A 659 13.06 4.95 34.29
N TYR A 660 13.08 5.90 33.34
CA TYR A 660 14.08 5.96 32.28
C TYR A 660 14.90 7.25 32.28
N GLY A 661 16.19 7.13 31.99
CA GLY A 661 17.08 8.26 31.66
C GLY A 661 17.31 8.34 30.15
N ILE A 662 17.88 9.46 29.68
CA ILE A 662 18.19 9.66 28.26
C ILE A 662 19.64 9.29 27.93
N LEU A 663 19.83 8.63 26.78
CA LEU A 663 21.13 8.30 26.19
C LEU A 663 21.24 8.97 24.83
N ILE A 664 22.18 9.90 24.68
CA ILE A 664 22.35 10.70 23.45
C ILE A 664 23.35 10.04 22.51
N HIS A 665 22.95 9.86 21.25
CA HIS A 665 23.77 9.33 20.16
C HIS A 665 24.38 10.39 19.26
N ASP A 666 23.63 11.46 18.98
CA ASP A 666 24.10 12.64 18.27
C ASP A 666 23.28 13.88 18.65
N ALA A 667 23.87 15.07 18.47
CA ALA A 667 23.21 16.36 18.72
C ALA A 667 23.72 17.38 17.70
N TYR A 668 24.23 18.54 18.10
CA TYR A 668 24.90 19.45 17.18
C TYR A 668 26.02 18.74 16.39
N ARG A 669 25.94 18.82 15.06
CA ARG A 669 26.89 18.26 14.10
C ARG A 669 27.41 19.37 13.19
N PRO A 670 28.72 19.60 13.02
CA PRO A 670 29.21 20.61 12.08
C PRO A 670 28.82 20.26 10.64
N TRP A 671 28.42 21.25 9.84
CA TRP A 671 27.97 21.04 8.45
C TRP A 671 28.92 20.19 7.60
N ARG A 672 30.24 20.35 7.75
CA ARG A 672 31.23 19.54 7.03
C ARG A 672 31.11 18.04 7.27
N VAL A 673 30.62 17.63 8.45
CA VAL A 673 30.39 16.21 8.76
C VAL A 673 29.17 15.70 8.00
N THR A 674 28.09 16.49 7.91
CA THR A 674 26.95 16.19 7.03
C THR A 674 27.37 16.07 5.57
N LYS A 675 28.29 16.95 5.09
CA LYS A 675 28.86 16.84 3.74
C LYS A 675 29.60 15.51 3.53
N MET A 676 30.42 15.09 4.50
CA MET A 676 31.11 13.79 4.44
C MET A 676 30.14 12.62 4.46
N PHE A 677 29.09 12.65 5.29
CA PHE A 677 28.08 11.59 5.34
C PHE A 677 27.38 11.47 3.98
N TRP A 678 26.98 12.61 3.42
CA TRP A 678 26.40 12.63 2.09
C TRP A 678 27.36 12.04 1.07
N ASP A 679 28.55 12.60 0.89
CA ASP A 679 29.49 12.14 -0.16
C ASP A 679 29.89 10.66 -0.02
N ALA A 680 29.92 10.14 1.20
CA ALA A 680 30.26 8.74 1.47
C ALA A 680 29.13 7.76 1.17
N THR A 681 27.87 8.19 1.28
CA THR A 681 26.72 7.28 1.28
C THR A 681 26.26 6.95 -0.15
N PRO A 682 26.10 5.66 -0.51
CA PRO A 682 25.50 5.22 -1.77
C PRO A 682 24.10 5.78 -2.02
N LEU A 683 23.65 5.77 -3.29
CA LEU A 683 22.40 6.42 -3.70
C LEU A 683 21.18 5.81 -2.99
N GLU A 684 21.14 4.49 -2.87
CA GLU A 684 20.10 3.69 -2.24
C GLU A 684 19.91 3.96 -0.73
N HIS A 685 20.86 4.64 -0.10
CA HIS A 685 20.84 4.98 1.33
C HIS A 685 20.74 6.48 1.60
N LYS A 686 20.67 7.33 0.56
CA LYS A 686 20.64 8.79 0.73
C LYS A 686 19.47 9.29 1.57
N GLN A 687 18.36 8.56 1.68
CA GLN A 687 17.25 8.97 2.55
C GLN A 687 17.61 9.08 4.04
N TYR A 688 18.65 8.35 4.50
CA TYR A 688 19.12 8.33 5.89
C TYR A 688 20.20 9.39 6.18
N VAL A 689 20.62 10.17 5.19
CA VAL A 689 21.62 11.23 5.39
C VAL A 689 21.14 12.54 4.81
N ALA A 690 21.30 13.63 5.56
CA ALA A 690 20.82 14.94 5.13
C ALA A 690 21.60 15.48 3.92
N ASP A 691 20.87 16.05 2.96
CA ASP A 691 21.43 16.77 1.81
C ASP A 691 22.15 18.06 2.28
N PRO A 692 23.49 18.14 2.13
CA PRO A 692 24.27 19.26 2.64
C PRO A 692 23.96 20.57 1.92
N SER A 693 23.37 20.54 0.71
CA SER A 693 22.96 21.75 -0.02
C SER A 693 21.80 22.50 0.67
N LYS A 694 21.06 21.81 1.56
CA LYS A 694 19.95 22.37 2.36
C LYS A 694 20.34 22.56 3.83
N GLY A 695 21.50 22.03 4.23
CA GLY A 695 21.90 21.85 5.62
C GLY A 695 21.04 20.80 6.36
N SER A 696 21.44 20.49 7.59
CA SER A 696 20.71 19.61 8.51
C SER A 696 20.27 20.35 9.76
N ARG A 697 19.22 19.88 10.43
CA ARG A 697 18.81 20.40 11.75
C ARG A 697 19.85 20.14 12.83
N HIS A 698 20.67 19.09 12.68
CA HIS A 698 21.85 18.91 13.53
C HIS A 698 22.84 20.07 13.37
N ASN A 699 23.04 20.58 12.15
CA ASN A 699 23.96 21.71 11.92
C ASN A 699 23.44 23.03 12.50
N ARG A 700 22.18 23.06 12.95
CA ARG A 700 21.53 24.21 13.58
C ARG A 700 21.52 24.10 15.10
N GLY A 701 21.96 22.97 15.66
CA GLY A 701 21.80 22.64 17.07
C GLY A 701 20.35 22.38 17.47
N CYS A 702 19.51 22.00 16.50
CA CYS A 702 18.06 21.85 16.68
C CYS A 702 17.58 20.42 16.42
N ALA A 703 18.49 19.44 16.34
CA ALA A 703 18.15 18.03 16.27
C ALA A 703 18.94 17.24 17.31
N VAL A 704 18.31 16.19 17.82
CA VAL A 704 18.91 15.24 18.77
C VAL A 704 18.54 13.82 18.38
N ASP A 705 19.54 12.95 18.40
CA ASP A 705 19.37 11.51 18.23
C ASP A 705 19.53 10.83 19.58
N LEU A 706 18.52 10.10 20.03
CA LEU A 706 18.53 9.50 21.36
C LEU A 706 17.80 8.16 21.45
N THR A 707 18.19 7.41 22.48
CA THR A 707 17.42 6.33 23.06
C THR A 707 17.30 6.57 24.58
N LEU A 708 16.71 5.62 25.29
CA LEU A 708 16.64 5.66 26.76
C LEU A 708 17.59 4.63 27.38
N TYR A 709 17.81 4.75 28.67
CA TYR A 709 18.35 3.68 29.49
C TYR A 709 17.49 3.52 30.74
N ASP A 710 17.38 2.30 31.22
CA ASP A 710 16.64 1.96 32.41
C ASP A 710 17.37 2.46 33.67
N LEU A 711 16.69 3.24 34.53
CA LEU A 711 17.33 3.87 35.70
C LEU A 711 17.72 2.86 36.78
N GLU A 712 17.05 1.71 36.85
CA GLU A 712 17.31 0.67 37.85
C GLU A 712 18.53 -0.17 37.46
N THR A 713 18.54 -0.68 36.23
CA THR A 713 19.58 -1.58 35.71
C THR A 713 20.75 -0.83 35.07
N GLY A 714 20.54 0.43 34.68
CA GLY A 714 21.50 1.23 33.94
C GLY A 714 21.72 0.77 32.51
N ARG A 715 20.92 -0.15 31.96
CA ARG A 715 21.10 -0.68 30.61
C ARG A 715 20.36 0.17 29.57
N PRO A 716 20.94 0.43 28.39
CA PRO A 716 20.20 1.02 27.28
C PRO A 716 18.96 0.19 26.93
N ILE A 717 17.85 0.86 26.65
CA ILE A 717 16.64 0.17 26.19
C ILE A 717 16.79 -0.24 24.71
N ARG A 718 16.10 -1.31 24.33
CA ARG A 718 16.05 -1.81 22.97
C ARG A 718 14.71 -1.47 22.33
N THR A 719 14.77 -1.07 21.07
CA THR A 719 13.61 -0.74 20.24
C THR A 719 13.63 -1.62 18.98
N THR A 720 12.94 -1.22 17.91
CA THR A 720 12.78 -2.01 16.68
C THR A 720 14.06 -2.19 15.87
N SER A 721 15.04 -1.30 16.02
CA SER A 721 16.32 -1.34 15.31
C SER A 721 17.47 -0.83 16.16
N GLY A 722 18.70 -1.02 15.69
CA GLY A 722 19.85 -0.26 16.20
C GLY A 722 19.80 1.22 15.80
N TYR A 723 20.58 2.05 16.48
CA TYR A 723 20.91 3.41 16.03
C TYR A 723 21.77 3.34 14.76
N ASP A 724 21.63 4.32 13.86
CA ASP A 724 22.38 4.43 12.58
C ASP A 724 22.11 3.27 11.60
N GLU A 725 21.00 2.55 11.77
CA GLU A 725 20.63 1.42 10.92
C GLU A 725 19.90 1.88 9.64
N PHE A 726 20.46 1.64 8.45
CA PHE A 726 19.82 2.04 7.19
C PHE A 726 18.88 0.95 6.66
N SER A 727 17.89 0.59 7.48
CA SER A 727 16.87 -0.41 7.14
C SER A 727 15.47 0.10 7.45
N PRO A 728 14.42 -0.51 6.89
CA PRO A 728 13.03 -0.20 7.24
C PRO A 728 12.73 -0.27 8.74
N ARG A 729 13.49 -1.06 9.52
CA ARG A 729 13.32 -1.17 10.99
C ARG A 729 13.57 0.15 11.73
N ALA A 730 14.30 1.07 11.10
CA ALA A 730 14.55 2.41 11.62
C ALA A 730 13.35 3.34 11.54
N HIS A 731 12.32 3.00 10.77
CA HIS A 731 11.23 3.93 10.51
C HIS A 731 10.33 4.07 11.76
N PRO A 732 9.82 5.28 12.07
CA PRO A 732 8.97 5.53 13.25
C PRO A 732 7.69 4.71 13.29
N LEU A 733 7.23 4.22 12.13
CA LEU A 733 5.99 3.45 11.95
C LEU A 733 6.27 1.99 11.56
N TYR A 734 7.51 1.52 11.67
CA TYR A 734 7.88 0.15 11.34
C TYR A 734 6.93 -0.88 12.02
N PRO A 735 6.30 -1.80 11.27
CA PRO A 735 5.23 -2.64 11.83
C PRO A 735 5.73 -3.84 12.65
N GLY A 736 6.98 -4.27 12.45
CA GLY A 736 7.55 -5.49 13.04
C GLY A 736 8.03 -5.37 14.48
N GLY A 737 8.82 -6.34 14.93
CA GLY A 737 9.38 -6.43 16.29
C GLY A 737 8.40 -6.93 17.35
N THR A 738 8.79 -6.82 18.61
CA THR A 738 7.96 -7.16 19.78
C THR A 738 7.06 -5.99 20.19
N GLY A 739 6.00 -6.27 20.95
CA GLY A 739 5.13 -5.26 21.52
C GLY A 739 5.87 -4.28 22.42
N LEU A 740 6.86 -4.78 23.19
CA LEU A 740 7.69 -3.96 24.07
C LEU A 740 8.65 -3.04 23.28
N GLU A 741 9.32 -3.54 22.24
CA GLU A 741 10.19 -2.71 21.38
C GLU A 741 9.41 -1.58 20.70
N ARG A 742 8.21 -1.87 20.18
CA ARG A 742 7.33 -0.85 19.61
C ARG A 742 6.81 0.12 20.66
N TRP A 743 6.46 -0.36 21.86
CA TRP A 743 6.05 0.52 22.96
C TRP A 743 7.14 1.51 23.34
N TYR A 744 8.40 1.07 23.43
CA TYR A 744 9.53 1.96 23.72
C TYR A 744 9.67 3.04 22.66
N ARG A 745 9.73 2.64 21.38
CA ARG A 745 9.81 3.55 20.24
C ARG A 745 8.69 4.60 20.27
N ASP A 746 7.45 4.13 20.42
CA ASP A 746 6.25 4.96 20.46
C ASP A 746 6.23 5.90 21.68
N THR A 747 6.75 5.46 22.82
CA THR A 747 6.85 6.24 24.06
C THR A 747 7.87 7.36 23.91
N ILE A 748 9.07 7.06 23.40
CA ILE A 748 10.08 8.07 23.09
C ILE A 748 9.48 9.12 22.18
N ARG A 749 8.88 8.69 21.07
CA ARG A 749 8.22 9.59 20.12
C ARG A 749 7.17 10.48 20.78
N THR A 750 6.23 9.89 21.51
CA THR A 750 5.13 10.63 22.12
C THR A 750 5.62 11.66 23.13
N VAL A 751 6.61 11.31 23.97
CA VAL A 751 7.16 12.22 24.98
C VAL A 751 7.94 13.36 24.32
N MET A 752 8.73 13.06 23.28
CA MET A 752 9.48 14.08 22.53
C MET A 752 8.55 15.04 21.79
N GLU A 753 7.51 14.53 21.12
CA GLU A 753 6.50 15.36 20.44
C GLU A 753 5.79 16.30 21.42
N ARG A 754 5.38 15.80 22.60
CA ARG A 754 4.81 16.63 23.67
C ARG A 754 5.76 17.71 24.19
N ALA A 755 7.07 17.51 24.06
CA ALA A 755 8.08 18.46 24.50
C ALA A 755 8.39 19.57 23.48
N GLY A 756 7.89 19.46 22.24
CA GLY A 756 8.10 20.44 21.16
C GLY A 756 9.08 19.97 20.08
N PHE A 757 9.22 18.65 19.90
CA PHE A 757 10.00 18.04 18.82
C PHE A 757 9.09 17.37 17.78
N ARG A 758 9.67 17.00 16.64
CA ARG A 758 9.06 16.13 15.62
C ARG A 758 10.01 15.00 15.28
N THR A 759 9.50 13.78 15.17
CA THR A 759 10.31 12.64 14.72
C THR A 759 10.58 12.74 13.22
N TYR A 760 11.81 12.45 12.80
CA TYR A 760 12.13 12.34 11.38
C TYR A 760 11.49 11.09 10.78
N VAL A 761 10.90 11.22 9.59
CA VAL A 761 10.05 10.18 8.99
C VAL A 761 10.77 8.86 8.69
N TRP A 762 12.11 8.86 8.63
CA TRP A 762 12.91 7.65 8.36
C TRP A 762 13.61 7.08 9.59
N GLU A 763 13.63 7.81 10.71
CA GLU A 763 14.46 7.48 11.88
C GLU A 763 13.67 7.71 13.17
N TRP A 764 13.34 6.62 13.88
CA TRP A 764 12.58 6.70 15.12
C TRP A 764 13.32 7.39 16.28
N TRP A 765 14.66 7.44 16.21
CA TRP A 765 15.53 8.02 17.23
C TRP A 765 15.81 9.51 17.03
N HIS A 766 15.48 10.07 15.86
CA HIS A 766 15.85 11.43 15.45
C HIS A 766 14.71 12.42 15.69
N PHE A 767 15.02 13.52 16.38
CA PHE A 767 14.02 14.51 16.81
C PHE A 767 14.42 15.95 16.45
N ASP A 768 13.63 16.57 15.59
CA ASP A 768 13.74 17.97 15.15
C ASP A 768 12.97 18.91 16.10
N TYR A 769 13.62 19.93 16.65
CA TYR A 769 12.95 20.97 17.43
C TYR A 769 12.08 21.88 16.53
N ASP A 770 10.83 22.14 16.89
CA ASP A 770 9.84 22.87 16.05
C ASP A 770 10.37 24.22 15.49
N GLY A 771 11.16 24.96 16.27
CA GLY A 771 11.71 26.27 15.91
C GLY A 771 12.98 26.23 15.05
N TRP A 772 13.40 25.06 14.55
CA TRP A 772 14.72 24.89 13.91
C TRP A 772 15.00 25.86 12.76
N ARG A 773 13.96 26.31 12.04
CA ARG A 773 14.09 27.20 10.86
C ARG A 773 14.62 28.58 11.22
N GLU A 774 14.51 29.00 12.47
CA GLU A 774 14.97 30.32 12.94
C GLU A 774 16.48 30.39 13.14
N TYR A 775 17.17 29.24 13.18
CA TYR A 775 18.60 29.15 13.49
C TYR A 775 19.45 28.91 12.23
N PRO A 776 20.67 29.46 12.15
CA PRO A 776 21.53 29.35 10.97
C PRO A 776 22.21 27.98 10.86
N ILE A 777 22.68 27.64 9.66
CA ILE A 777 23.57 26.48 9.45
C ILE A 777 24.94 26.83 10.03
N LEU A 778 25.44 26.01 10.95
CA LEU A 778 26.76 26.19 11.55
C LEU A 778 27.76 25.15 11.03
N ASN A 779 29.03 25.55 11.01
CA ASN A 779 30.15 24.68 10.64
C ASN A 779 31.31 24.74 11.66
N VAL A 780 31.00 25.17 12.88
CA VAL A 780 31.99 25.30 13.97
C VAL A 780 32.30 23.90 14.55
N PRO A 781 33.57 23.47 14.64
CA PRO A 781 33.97 22.24 15.35
C PRO A 781 33.44 22.19 16.80
N LEU A 782 33.07 21.00 17.32
CA LEU A 782 32.53 20.86 18.68
C LEU A 782 33.49 21.40 19.75
N GLU A 783 34.79 21.19 19.56
CA GLU A 783 35.84 21.62 20.48
C GLU A 783 36.01 23.15 20.58
N GLU A 784 35.46 23.90 19.62
CA GLU A 784 35.51 25.37 19.54
C GLU A 784 34.19 26.02 20.01
N VAL A 785 33.09 25.25 20.10
CA VAL A 785 31.80 25.80 20.54
C VAL A 785 31.83 26.18 22.02
N GLY A 786 31.55 27.45 22.31
CA GLY A 786 31.60 28.02 23.66
C GLY A 786 33.02 28.34 24.15
N ARG A 787 34.03 28.19 23.28
CA ARG A 787 35.42 28.59 23.51
C ARG A 787 35.78 29.64 22.45
N GLY A 788 35.33 30.89 22.63
CA GLY A 788 35.61 31.99 21.72
C GLY A 788 35.77 33.31 22.47
N ASP A 789 37.05 33.73 22.52
CA ASP A 789 37.70 34.97 22.98
C ASP A 789 37.53 35.43 24.44
#